data_AF-A0A241Q0Y7-F1
#
_entry.id   AF-A0A241Q0Y7-F1
#
_cell.length_a   1.000
_cell.length_b   1.000
_cell.length_c   1.000
_cell.angle_alpha   90.00
_cell.angle_beta   90.00
_cell.angle_gamma   90.00
#
_symmetry.space_group_name_H-M   'P 1'
#
loop_
_entity.id
_entity.type
_entity.pdbx_description
1 polymer ?
#
loop_
_entity_poly.entity_id
_entity_poly.type
_entity_poly.pdbx_seq_one_letter_code
_entity_poly.pdbx_strand_id
1 'polypeptide(L)'
;MDKKEFEKEIEKNIKNMGYIDGEKLSPEGEILKKLYLEHKSIGIEVNEKIISNEVEKIYENRLKKESEKLNIDVNQIKVLISTIGVVNEKIKTILDESTVEKNLRVFTKIEKIYIFHTESSKEHFENLKKRINSKYKDNVEVIGSLVEETIIKTNKYLVNLLKNITKSYDREEIIMDITLGMKLTAIPMYRLSVDNGIKVVNWKEIFLPIYEEENGVFKSKKSNRVTFSTTLELIKEALSENRQLLIEINNSLDRGEYETVASYYEKIGRKEKEDFFKELGKLLSLDVLLAYNTSVFAEKLDNFVKKLLENNNENEYSSNIKSIIVFLKIISDLKYVDEENYNKSFIEELKKRYKEKYGELDFDNIDNLGENFLNVLKNYYKREMKNITYLETDFYFDSDKFSSLNDIVDLILHLIEVENKNDIDDEYEESNLYLNIDNIYIYLATNIIFRKVKNIESLKKVFKVDKGISNLEDINKINLYLFEAGDNSRTERNINIVKKVFDFSTFKEKIPNIINYKDGVLQFLNLGIEIDLKDKDIILNEWNERILNAIISKEDYEVSDAYLKDYLEKNYNCKFNTYKNKKVDFKKFIIALNKIIIDELKEKNVNEADLREFIEPPSNERGKEKILYKVDNYYFD
;
A
#
# COMPACT_ATOMS: atom_id res chain seq x y z
N MET A 1 -28.86 -46.07 3.19
CA MET A 1 -29.69 -45.24 4.07
C MET A 1 -31.12 -45.71 3.92
N ASP A 2 -31.85 -45.83 5.02
CA ASP A 2 -33.30 -45.98 4.94
C ASP A 2 -33.97 -44.66 4.48
N LYS A 3 -35.29 -44.65 4.28
CA LYS A 3 -36.02 -43.46 3.82
C LYS A 3 -35.90 -42.26 4.78
N LYS A 4 -35.92 -42.50 6.10
CA LYS A 4 -35.83 -41.42 7.11
C LYS A 4 -34.43 -40.84 7.17
N GLU A 5 -33.41 -41.67 7.06
CA GLU A 5 -32.02 -41.25 6.97
C GLU A 5 -31.77 -40.46 5.68
N PHE A 6 -32.34 -40.91 4.56
CA PHE A 6 -32.26 -40.21 3.28
C PHE A 6 -32.90 -38.80 3.34
N GLU A 7 -34.10 -38.69 3.90
CA GLU A 7 -34.77 -37.39 4.08
C GLU A 7 -33.97 -36.42 4.95
N LYS A 8 -33.39 -36.91 6.05
CA LYS A 8 -32.53 -36.10 6.93
C LYS A 8 -31.24 -35.66 6.24
N GLU A 9 -30.62 -36.54 5.46
CA GLU A 9 -29.39 -36.23 4.73
C GLU A 9 -29.64 -35.17 3.63
N ILE A 10 -30.75 -35.27 2.90
CA ILE A 10 -31.16 -34.23 1.93
C ILE A 10 -31.38 -32.90 2.62
N GLU A 11 -32.15 -32.88 3.71
CA GLU A 11 -32.40 -31.65 4.46
C GLU A 11 -31.09 -31.01 4.94
N LYS A 12 -30.18 -31.82 5.50
CA LYS A 12 -28.85 -31.36 5.91
C LYS A 12 -28.06 -30.75 4.75
N ASN A 13 -28.07 -31.38 3.57
CA ASN A 13 -27.37 -30.85 2.40
C ASN A 13 -27.95 -29.51 1.95
N ILE A 14 -29.27 -29.34 1.94
CA ILE A 14 -29.92 -28.08 1.56
C ILE A 14 -29.66 -26.99 2.60
N LYS A 15 -29.64 -27.34 3.90
CA LYS A 15 -29.22 -26.41 4.96
C LYS A 15 -27.77 -25.95 4.75
N ASN A 16 -26.87 -26.87 4.39
CA ASN A 16 -25.48 -26.53 4.08
C ASN A 16 -25.34 -25.62 2.85
N MET A 17 -26.28 -25.66 1.90
CA MET A 17 -26.33 -24.71 0.78
C MET A 17 -26.77 -23.30 1.21
N GLY A 18 -27.16 -23.10 2.48
CA GLY A 18 -27.59 -21.82 3.02
C GLY A 18 -29.06 -21.50 2.78
N TYR A 19 -29.91 -22.49 2.48
CA TYR A 19 -31.37 -22.33 2.40
C TYR A 19 -32.03 -22.59 3.76
N ILE A 20 -31.70 -21.75 4.74
CA ILE A 20 -32.19 -21.84 6.11
C ILE A 20 -33.04 -20.63 6.49
N ASP A 21 -34.00 -20.85 7.39
CA ASP A 21 -34.78 -19.83 8.09
C ASP A 21 -34.89 -20.26 9.56
N GLY A 22 -34.02 -19.68 10.41
CA GLY A 22 -33.75 -20.19 11.75
C GLY A 22 -33.22 -21.62 11.72
N GLU A 23 -33.86 -22.54 12.47
CA GLU A 23 -33.50 -23.97 12.48
C GLU A 23 -34.12 -24.79 11.33
N LYS A 24 -35.01 -24.17 10.53
CA LYS A 24 -35.77 -24.83 9.46
C LYS A 24 -35.22 -24.47 8.08
N LEU A 25 -35.73 -25.16 7.05
CA LEU A 25 -35.46 -24.79 5.67
C LEU A 25 -36.24 -23.52 5.29
N SER A 26 -35.63 -22.69 4.44
CA SER A 26 -36.34 -21.56 3.82
C SER A 26 -37.40 -22.06 2.83
N PRO A 27 -38.33 -21.20 2.35
CA PRO A 27 -39.31 -21.59 1.33
C PRO A 27 -38.67 -22.18 0.06
N GLU A 28 -37.56 -21.59 -0.41
CA GLU A 28 -36.77 -22.12 -1.53
C GLU A 28 -36.13 -23.48 -1.16
N GLY A 29 -35.67 -23.63 0.10
CA GLY A 29 -35.11 -24.88 0.61
C GLY A 29 -36.13 -26.02 0.66
N GLU A 30 -37.38 -25.76 1.04
CA GLU A 30 -38.45 -26.77 1.04
C GLU A 30 -38.80 -27.23 -0.39
N ILE A 31 -38.79 -26.31 -1.36
CA ILE A 31 -38.96 -26.64 -2.78
C ILE A 31 -37.82 -27.55 -3.25
N LEU A 32 -36.57 -27.19 -2.96
CA LEU A 32 -35.41 -28.02 -3.29
C LEU A 32 -35.50 -29.39 -2.62
N LYS A 33 -35.94 -29.48 -1.36
CA LYS A 33 -36.09 -30.74 -0.63
C LYS A 33 -37.10 -31.64 -1.31
N LYS A 34 -38.25 -31.10 -1.69
CA LYS A 34 -39.29 -31.84 -2.42
C LYS A 34 -38.75 -32.39 -3.74
N LEU A 35 -38.10 -31.54 -4.55
CA LEU A 35 -37.52 -31.92 -5.84
C LEU A 35 -36.43 -32.99 -5.66
N TYR A 36 -35.55 -32.84 -4.68
CA TYR A 36 -34.49 -33.81 -4.41
C TYR A 36 -35.05 -35.17 -3.98
N LEU A 37 -36.10 -35.19 -3.16
CA LEU A 37 -36.73 -36.43 -2.71
C LEU A 37 -37.44 -37.16 -3.85
N GLU A 38 -38.14 -36.41 -4.72
CA GLU A 38 -38.88 -36.96 -5.86
C GLU A 38 -37.94 -37.54 -6.91
N HIS A 39 -36.85 -36.83 -7.17
CA HIS A 39 -36.00 -37.10 -8.32
C HIS A 39 -34.63 -37.67 -8.00
N LYS A 40 -34.29 -37.75 -6.71
CA LYS A 40 -33.04 -38.31 -6.17
C LYS A 40 -31.77 -37.61 -6.67
N SER A 41 -31.92 -36.49 -7.37
CA SER A 41 -30.84 -35.60 -7.82
C SER A 41 -31.37 -34.20 -8.12
N ILE A 42 -30.47 -33.21 -8.05
CA ILE A 42 -30.69 -31.84 -8.51
C ILE A 42 -29.53 -31.54 -9.47
N GLY A 43 -29.73 -31.65 -10.79
CA GLY A 43 -28.81 -31.05 -11.78
C GLY A 43 -28.31 -31.92 -12.95
N ILE A 44 -28.33 -33.26 -12.90
CA ILE A 44 -27.65 -34.05 -13.97
C ILE A 44 -28.59 -34.88 -14.86
N GLU A 45 -29.68 -35.45 -14.35
CA GLU A 45 -30.56 -36.28 -15.19
C GLU A 45 -31.85 -36.60 -14.44
N VAL A 46 -32.78 -35.65 -14.46
CA VAL A 46 -34.16 -35.96 -14.15
C VAL A 46 -34.99 -35.52 -15.34
N ASN A 47 -35.63 -36.50 -15.97
CA ASN A 47 -36.52 -36.33 -17.09
C ASN A 47 -37.60 -35.28 -16.77
N GLU A 48 -37.38 -34.02 -17.16
CA GLU A 48 -38.34 -33.06 -17.72
C GLU A 48 -37.79 -31.62 -17.59
N LYS A 49 -38.03 -30.82 -18.64
CA LYS A 49 -37.71 -29.37 -18.74
C LYS A 49 -38.16 -28.52 -17.54
N ILE A 50 -39.06 -29.05 -16.70
CA ILE A 50 -39.72 -28.33 -15.62
C ILE A 50 -38.83 -28.21 -14.39
N ILE A 51 -38.06 -29.26 -14.04
CA ILE A 51 -37.20 -29.28 -12.85
C ILE A 51 -36.01 -28.33 -13.01
N SER A 52 -35.44 -28.24 -14.22
CA SER A 52 -34.34 -27.31 -14.47
C SER A 52 -34.77 -25.86 -14.30
N ASN A 53 -35.96 -25.47 -14.79
CA ASN A 53 -36.42 -24.07 -14.68
C ASN A 53 -36.62 -23.59 -13.23
N GLU A 54 -37.24 -24.40 -12.36
CA GLU A 54 -37.46 -23.99 -10.95
C GLU A 54 -36.15 -23.94 -10.16
N VAL A 55 -35.28 -24.95 -10.34
CA VAL A 55 -33.97 -24.99 -9.69
C VAL A 55 -33.07 -23.86 -10.19
N GLU A 56 -33.08 -23.58 -11.49
CA GLU A 56 -32.34 -22.46 -12.10
C GLU A 56 -32.81 -21.13 -11.54
N LYS A 57 -34.12 -20.91 -11.40
CA LYS A 57 -34.67 -19.69 -10.82
C LYS A 57 -34.25 -19.52 -9.36
N ILE A 58 -34.30 -20.59 -8.57
CA ILE A 58 -33.82 -20.57 -7.17
C ILE A 58 -32.32 -20.24 -7.15
N TYR A 59 -31.55 -20.79 -8.08
CA TYR A 59 -30.11 -20.53 -8.18
C TYR A 59 -29.79 -19.10 -8.62
N GLU A 60 -30.51 -18.55 -9.59
CA GLU A 60 -30.36 -17.15 -10.01
C GLU A 60 -30.70 -16.18 -8.88
N ASN A 61 -31.78 -16.46 -8.13
CA ASN A 61 -32.10 -15.72 -6.90
C ASN A 61 -30.95 -15.80 -5.90
N ARG A 62 -30.32 -16.96 -5.75
CA ARG A 62 -29.15 -17.13 -4.88
C ARG A 62 -27.97 -16.29 -5.36
N LEU A 63 -27.59 -16.37 -6.63
CA LEU A 63 -26.48 -15.57 -7.19
C LEU A 63 -26.73 -14.07 -6.99
N LYS A 64 -27.98 -13.61 -7.18
CA LYS A 64 -28.37 -12.23 -6.91
C LYS A 64 -28.22 -11.85 -5.43
N LYS A 65 -28.72 -12.68 -4.52
CA LYS A 65 -28.55 -12.47 -3.07
C LYS A 65 -27.07 -12.43 -2.67
N GLU A 66 -26.24 -13.32 -3.22
CA GLU A 66 -24.79 -13.32 -2.95
C GLU A 66 -24.10 -12.07 -3.53
N SER A 67 -24.52 -11.60 -4.70
CA SER A 67 -24.05 -10.33 -5.27
C SER A 67 -24.42 -9.13 -4.38
N GLU A 68 -25.62 -9.12 -3.79
CA GLU A 68 -26.06 -8.04 -2.90
C GLU A 68 -25.31 -8.06 -1.56
N LYS A 69 -24.93 -9.26 -1.07
CA LYS A 69 -24.11 -9.44 0.13
C LYS A 69 -22.66 -8.99 -0.05
N LEU A 70 -22.15 -9.03 -1.28
CA LEU A 70 -20.75 -8.73 -1.56
C LEU A 70 -20.35 -7.31 -1.21
N ASN A 71 -21.33 -6.40 -1.03
CA ASN A 71 -21.09 -5.13 -0.37
C ASN A 71 -19.88 -4.43 -1.05
N ILE A 72 -19.93 -4.32 -2.37
CA ILE A 72 -18.99 -3.61 -3.24
C ILE A 72 -19.77 -3.13 -4.47
N ASP A 73 -19.30 -2.09 -5.17
CA ASP A 73 -19.89 -1.74 -6.46
C ASP A 73 -19.48 -2.76 -7.54
N VAL A 74 -20.35 -3.74 -7.76
CA VAL A 74 -20.16 -4.79 -8.76
C VAL A 74 -20.13 -4.25 -10.20
N ASN A 75 -20.62 -3.03 -10.46
CA ASN A 75 -20.60 -2.39 -11.78
C ASN A 75 -19.27 -1.67 -12.05
N GLN A 76 -18.47 -1.37 -11.02
CA GLN A 76 -17.14 -0.79 -11.18
C GLN A 76 -16.12 -1.83 -11.71
N ILE A 77 -16.38 -3.12 -11.49
CA ILE A 77 -15.46 -4.20 -11.84
C ILE A 77 -15.44 -4.44 -13.37
N LYS A 78 -14.27 -4.21 -13.98
CA LYS A 78 -14.04 -4.36 -15.43
C LYS A 78 -13.08 -5.50 -15.77
N VAL A 79 -12.20 -5.90 -14.85
CA VAL A 79 -11.19 -6.92 -15.10
C VAL A 79 -11.30 -8.05 -14.08
N LEU A 80 -11.41 -9.27 -14.57
CA LEU A 80 -11.35 -10.50 -13.76
C LEU A 80 -10.05 -11.24 -14.01
N ILE A 81 -9.36 -11.59 -12.94
CA ILE A 81 -8.19 -12.48 -12.98
C ILE A 81 -8.58 -13.77 -12.26
N SER A 82 -8.55 -14.91 -12.95
CA SER A 82 -9.01 -16.18 -12.39
C SER A 82 -8.09 -17.33 -12.74
N THR A 83 -8.16 -18.39 -11.96
CA THR A 83 -7.69 -19.72 -12.37
C THR A 83 -8.80 -20.51 -13.05
N ILE A 84 -8.46 -21.62 -13.70
CA ILE A 84 -9.42 -22.55 -14.27
C ILE A 84 -9.28 -23.95 -13.67
N GLY A 85 -10.43 -24.56 -13.37
CA GLY A 85 -10.53 -25.98 -13.02
C GLY A 85 -11.05 -26.82 -14.19
N VAL A 86 -11.65 -27.96 -13.85
CA VAL A 86 -12.30 -28.82 -14.85
C VAL A 86 -13.58 -28.12 -15.36
N VAL A 87 -13.68 -27.98 -16.68
CA VAL A 87 -14.84 -27.37 -17.33
C VAL A 87 -15.70 -28.46 -17.96
N ASN A 88 -16.98 -28.53 -17.59
CA ASN A 88 -17.94 -29.46 -18.19
C ASN A 88 -18.27 -29.02 -19.62
N GLU A 89 -18.01 -29.84 -20.62
CA GLU A 89 -18.22 -29.49 -22.04
C GLU A 89 -19.71 -29.36 -22.40
N LYS A 90 -20.58 -30.11 -21.71
CA LYS A 90 -22.02 -30.14 -21.98
C LYS A 90 -22.78 -29.41 -20.88
N ILE A 91 -22.86 -28.08 -20.99
CA ILE A 91 -23.73 -27.26 -20.14
C ILE A 91 -25.18 -27.59 -20.50
N LYS A 92 -25.93 -28.10 -19.52
CA LYS A 92 -27.39 -28.27 -19.65
C LYS A 92 -28.14 -27.22 -18.83
N THR A 93 -27.54 -26.77 -17.72
CA THR A 93 -28.15 -25.84 -16.77
C THR A 93 -27.13 -24.79 -16.27
N ILE A 94 -27.60 -23.73 -15.61
CA ILE A 94 -26.73 -22.74 -14.94
C ILE A 94 -25.80 -23.36 -13.88
N LEU A 95 -26.18 -24.50 -13.30
CA LEU A 95 -25.40 -25.18 -12.26
C LEU A 95 -24.10 -25.77 -12.84
N ASP A 96 -24.08 -26.06 -14.14
CA ASP A 96 -22.92 -26.59 -14.86
C ASP A 96 -21.90 -25.49 -15.22
N GLU A 97 -22.23 -24.22 -14.99
CA GLU A 97 -21.34 -23.09 -15.28
C GLU A 97 -20.10 -23.11 -14.37
N SER A 98 -18.96 -22.73 -14.95
CA SER A 98 -17.70 -22.53 -14.21
C SER A 98 -17.80 -21.33 -13.26
N THR A 99 -16.85 -21.22 -12.32
CA THR A 99 -16.76 -20.06 -11.42
C THR A 99 -16.56 -18.76 -12.20
N VAL A 100 -15.82 -18.80 -13.32
CA VAL A 100 -15.65 -17.66 -14.24
C VAL A 100 -16.98 -17.20 -14.84
N GLU A 101 -17.81 -18.14 -15.30
CA GLU A 101 -19.15 -17.83 -15.84
C GLU A 101 -20.09 -17.31 -14.74
N LYS A 102 -19.99 -17.85 -13.52
CA LYS A 102 -20.73 -17.36 -12.35
C LYS A 102 -20.30 -15.95 -11.96
N ASN A 103 -19.01 -15.64 -11.99
CA ASN A 103 -18.48 -14.28 -11.77
C ASN A 103 -19.03 -13.29 -12.81
N LEU A 104 -19.15 -13.69 -14.08
CA LEU A 104 -19.76 -12.84 -15.12
C LEU A 104 -21.24 -12.51 -14.88
N ARG A 105 -21.96 -13.34 -14.10
CA ARG A 105 -23.34 -13.05 -13.70
C ARG A 105 -23.42 -12.05 -12.56
N VAL A 106 -22.40 -12.00 -11.70
CA VAL A 106 -22.30 -11.07 -10.56
C VAL A 106 -21.72 -9.73 -11.02
N PHE A 107 -20.58 -9.77 -11.70
CA PHE A 107 -19.84 -8.60 -12.18
C PHE A 107 -20.17 -8.34 -13.66
N THR A 108 -21.34 -7.74 -13.89
CA THR A 108 -21.92 -7.62 -15.25
C THR A 108 -21.17 -6.67 -16.19
N LYS A 109 -20.20 -5.89 -15.68
CA LYS A 109 -19.40 -4.91 -16.42
C LYS A 109 -17.99 -5.38 -16.76
N ILE A 110 -17.67 -6.65 -16.53
CA ILE A 110 -16.38 -7.22 -16.94
C ILE A 110 -16.22 -7.09 -18.45
N GLU A 111 -15.08 -6.52 -18.86
CA GLU A 111 -14.65 -6.36 -20.24
C GLU A 111 -13.48 -7.29 -20.58
N LYS A 112 -12.64 -7.63 -19.58
CA LYS A 112 -11.48 -8.50 -19.77
C LYS A 112 -11.36 -9.58 -18.69
N ILE A 113 -11.02 -10.79 -19.12
CA ILE A 113 -10.76 -11.93 -18.24
C ILE A 113 -9.37 -12.47 -18.54
N TYR A 114 -8.53 -12.55 -17.50
CA TYR A 114 -7.25 -13.24 -17.53
C TYR A 114 -7.40 -14.58 -16.83
N ILE A 115 -7.16 -15.67 -17.56
CA ILE A 115 -7.30 -17.03 -17.06
C ILE A 115 -5.94 -17.72 -17.01
N PHE A 116 -5.57 -18.15 -15.81
CA PHE A 116 -4.43 -19.01 -15.58
C PHE A 116 -4.78 -20.47 -15.78
N HIS A 117 -4.03 -21.13 -16.65
CA HIS A 117 -4.18 -22.55 -16.93
C HIS A 117 -2.80 -23.23 -17.00
N THR A 118 -2.80 -24.53 -16.76
CA THR A 118 -1.67 -25.44 -16.97
C THR A 118 -1.78 -26.08 -18.36
N GLU A 119 -0.78 -26.85 -18.77
CA GLU A 119 -0.89 -27.62 -20.01
C GLU A 119 -2.02 -28.65 -19.91
N SER A 120 -2.23 -29.23 -18.72
CA SER A 120 -3.32 -30.19 -18.45
C SER A 120 -4.72 -29.57 -18.48
N SER A 121 -4.87 -28.26 -18.28
CA SER A 121 -6.17 -27.56 -18.28
C SER A 121 -6.38 -26.67 -19.51
N LYS A 122 -5.46 -26.73 -20.48
CA LYS A 122 -5.51 -25.94 -21.72
C LYS A 122 -6.78 -26.21 -22.55
N GLU A 123 -7.19 -27.47 -22.68
CA GLU A 123 -8.42 -27.83 -23.38
C GLU A 123 -9.66 -27.25 -22.69
N HIS A 124 -9.70 -27.31 -21.35
CA HIS A 124 -10.76 -26.67 -20.56
C HIS A 124 -10.79 -25.16 -20.76
N PHE A 125 -9.63 -24.50 -20.83
CA PHE A 125 -9.53 -23.07 -21.12
C PHE A 125 -10.08 -22.71 -22.50
N GLU A 126 -9.65 -23.42 -23.54
CA GLU A 126 -10.12 -23.18 -24.91
C GLU A 126 -11.63 -23.39 -25.03
N ASN A 127 -12.17 -24.40 -24.37
CA ASN A 127 -13.60 -24.66 -24.32
C ASN A 127 -14.36 -23.53 -23.60
N LEU A 128 -13.89 -23.09 -22.43
CA LEU A 128 -14.48 -21.97 -21.70
C LEU A 128 -14.45 -20.67 -22.53
N LYS A 129 -13.32 -20.35 -23.15
CA LYS A 129 -13.14 -19.18 -24.00
C LYS A 129 -14.15 -19.17 -25.16
N LYS A 130 -14.30 -20.29 -25.88
CA LYS A 130 -15.30 -20.42 -26.96
C LYS A 130 -16.72 -20.15 -26.48
N ARG A 131 -17.07 -20.64 -25.28
CA ARG A 131 -18.41 -20.43 -24.71
C ARG A 131 -18.67 -18.98 -24.33
N ILE A 132 -17.71 -18.35 -23.64
CA ILE A 132 -17.82 -16.93 -23.25
C ILE A 132 -17.98 -16.08 -24.52
N ASN A 133 -17.15 -16.29 -25.54
CA ASN A 133 -17.26 -15.56 -26.81
C ASN A 133 -18.63 -15.75 -27.47
N SER A 134 -19.16 -16.98 -27.46
CA SER A 134 -20.48 -17.28 -28.05
C SER A 134 -21.62 -16.61 -27.29
N LYS A 135 -21.57 -16.59 -25.95
CA LYS A 135 -22.63 -16.04 -25.09
C LYS A 135 -22.60 -14.51 -25.03
N TYR A 136 -21.41 -13.91 -25.00
CA TYR A 136 -21.21 -12.48 -24.79
C TYR A 136 -20.80 -11.71 -26.06
N LYS A 137 -20.78 -12.36 -27.23
CA LYS A 137 -20.61 -11.75 -28.57
C LYS A 137 -19.47 -10.71 -28.63
N ASP A 138 -18.29 -11.11 -28.17
CA ASP A 138 -17.05 -10.30 -28.15
C ASP A 138 -17.05 -9.07 -27.21
N ASN A 139 -18.08 -8.88 -26.38
CA ASN A 139 -18.07 -7.83 -25.33
C ASN A 139 -17.05 -8.12 -24.22
N VAL A 140 -16.57 -9.36 -24.12
CA VAL A 140 -15.64 -9.80 -23.08
C VAL A 140 -14.42 -10.44 -23.76
N GLU A 141 -13.24 -9.86 -23.53
CA GLU A 141 -11.97 -10.39 -24.03
C GLU A 141 -11.41 -11.43 -23.06
N VAL A 142 -11.20 -12.66 -23.51
CA VAL A 142 -10.62 -13.75 -22.70
C VAL A 142 -9.19 -14.06 -23.11
N ILE A 143 -8.24 -13.84 -22.19
CA ILE A 143 -6.80 -14.01 -22.38
C ILE A 143 -6.32 -15.18 -21.50
N GLY A 144 -5.68 -16.17 -22.13
CA GLY A 144 -5.13 -17.35 -21.46
C GLY A 144 -3.64 -17.17 -21.18
N SER A 145 -3.22 -17.62 -20.01
CA SER A 145 -1.82 -17.59 -19.57
C SER A 145 -1.40 -18.97 -19.08
N LEU A 146 -0.47 -19.60 -19.79
CA LEU A 146 0.13 -20.86 -19.36
C LEU A 146 1.06 -20.61 -18.18
N VAL A 147 0.79 -21.25 -17.04
CA VAL A 147 1.63 -21.19 -15.83
C VAL A 147 2.28 -22.54 -15.56
N GLU A 148 3.58 -22.51 -15.23
CA GLU A 148 4.38 -23.68 -14.88
C GLU A 148 4.21 -24.09 -13.40
N GLU A 149 4.58 -25.32 -13.04
CA GLU A 149 4.28 -25.98 -11.76
C GLU A 149 5.02 -25.43 -10.52
N THR A 150 5.60 -24.21 -10.55
CA THR A 150 6.30 -23.63 -9.39
C THR A 150 5.73 -22.28 -8.96
N ILE A 151 5.59 -22.09 -7.64
CA ILE A 151 5.09 -20.84 -7.02
C ILE A 151 5.89 -19.62 -7.49
N ILE A 152 7.22 -19.73 -7.57
CA ILE A 152 8.12 -18.63 -7.91
C ILE A 152 7.85 -18.11 -9.33
N LYS A 153 7.73 -19.02 -10.31
CA LYS A 153 7.48 -18.63 -11.71
C LYS A 153 6.08 -18.05 -11.89
N THR A 154 5.08 -18.66 -11.27
CA THR A 154 3.70 -18.16 -11.23
C THR A 154 3.62 -16.76 -10.64
N ASN A 155 4.32 -16.52 -9.53
CA ASN A 155 4.37 -15.20 -8.91
C ASN A 155 5.00 -14.14 -9.83
N LYS A 156 6.14 -14.44 -10.44
CA LYS A 156 6.80 -13.52 -11.39
C LYS A 156 5.89 -13.17 -12.57
N TYR A 157 5.16 -14.15 -13.10
CA TYR A 157 4.20 -13.92 -14.18
C TYR A 157 3.06 -13.00 -13.72
N LEU A 158 2.43 -13.31 -12.58
CA LEU A 158 1.32 -12.54 -12.03
C LEU A 158 1.71 -11.09 -11.75
N VAL A 159 2.89 -10.84 -11.18
CA VAL A 159 3.43 -9.48 -10.95
C VAL A 159 3.49 -8.70 -12.27
N ASN A 160 4.05 -9.30 -13.32
CA ASN A 160 4.18 -8.66 -14.63
C ASN A 160 2.82 -8.41 -15.28
N LEU A 161 1.92 -9.38 -15.18
CA LEU A 161 0.55 -9.23 -15.68
C LEU A 161 -0.13 -8.05 -14.99
N LEU A 162 -0.08 -8.02 -13.67
CA LEU A 162 -0.75 -6.99 -12.89
C LEU A 162 -0.17 -5.60 -13.17
N LYS A 163 1.16 -5.48 -13.27
CA LYS A 163 1.85 -4.25 -13.70
C LYS A 163 1.36 -3.75 -15.07
N ASN A 164 0.99 -4.65 -15.97
CA ASN A 164 0.45 -4.28 -17.28
C ASN A 164 -1.04 -3.89 -17.21
N ILE A 165 -1.87 -4.63 -16.46
CA ILE A 165 -3.30 -4.31 -16.29
C ILE A 165 -3.47 -2.93 -15.65
N THR A 166 -2.69 -2.65 -14.59
CA THR A 166 -2.73 -1.40 -13.83
C THR A 166 -2.22 -0.16 -14.59
N LYS A 167 -1.77 -0.31 -15.84
CA LYS A 167 -1.54 0.84 -16.74
C LYS A 167 -2.83 1.37 -17.36
N SER A 168 -3.89 0.56 -17.39
CA SER A 168 -5.13 0.86 -18.12
C SER A 168 -6.38 0.76 -17.25
N TYR A 169 -6.27 0.14 -16.07
CA TYR A 169 -7.38 -0.03 -15.13
C TYR A 169 -6.93 0.36 -13.73
N ASP A 170 -7.82 1.02 -13.00
CA ASP A 170 -7.61 1.29 -11.58
C ASP A 170 -7.73 0.00 -10.77
N ARG A 171 -7.03 -0.07 -9.63
CA ARG A 171 -7.05 -1.27 -8.76
C ARG A 171 -8.45 -1.63 -8.28
N GLU A 172 -9.32 -0.63 -8.15
CA GLU A 172 -10.71 -0.82 -7.72
C GLU A 172 -11.58 -1.51 -8.79
N GLU A 173 -11.18 -1.45 -10.06
CA GLU A 173 -11.85 -2.06 -11.21
C GLU A 173 -11.41 -3.51 -11.46
N ILE A 174 -10.41 -4.00 -10.70
CA ILE A 174 -9.82 -5.32 -10.85
C ILE A 174 -10.29 -6.22 -9.70
N ILE A 175 -10.65 -7.47 -10.04
CA ILE A 175 -10.97 -8.50 -9.05
C ILE A 175 -10.24 -9.81 -9.36
N MET A 176 -9.84 -10.54 -8.31
CA MET A 176 -9.21 -11.84 -8.42
C MET A 176 -10.13 -12.96 -7.90
N ASP A 177 -10.30 -14.04 -8.65
CA ASP A 177 -10.99 -15.26 -8.23
C ASP A 177 -9.98 -16.37 -7.90
N ILE A 178 -9.94 -16.77 -6.62
CA ILE A 178 -9.06 -17.84 -6.14
C ILE A 178 -9.76 -19.18 -5.91
N THR A 179 -11.04 -19.31 -6.29
CA THR A 179 -11.88 -20.49 -5.99
C THR A 179 -11.25 -21.82 -6.41
N LEU A 180 -10.81 -21.91 -7.65
CA LEU A 180 -10.33 -23.15 -8.27
C LEU A 180 -8.80 -23.25 -8.28
N GLY A 181 -8.12 -22.36 -7.57
CA GLY A 181 -6.67 -22.31 -7.58
C GLY A 181 -6.07 -23.52 -6.86
N MET A 182 -5.18 -24.26 -7.54
CA MET A 182 -4.20 -25.09 -6.83
C MET A 182 -3.47 -24.20 -5.82
N LYS A 183 -3.01 -24.77 -4.68
CA LYS A 183 -2.21 -23.99 -3.71
C LYS A 183 -1.10 -23.15 -4.37
N LEU A 184 -0.55 -23.66 -5.49
CA LEU A 184 0.49 -23.00 -6.29
C LEU A 184 0.06 -21.71 -7.00
N THR A 185 -1.23 -21.49 -7.26
CA THR A 185 -1.77 -20.29 -7.93
C THR A 185 -2.59 -19.42 -6.97
N ALA A 186 -3.38 -20.05 -6.07
CA ALA A 186 -4.18 -19.33 -5.09
C ALA A 186 -3.31 -18.52 -4.11
N ILE A 187 -2.20 -19.09 -3.60
CA ILE A 187 -1.32 -18.40 -2.66
C ILE A 187 -0.67 -17.17 -3.32
N PRO A 188 -0.05 -17.26 -4.52
CA PRO A 188 0.45 -16.07 -5.21
C PRO A 188 -0.62 -15.02 -5.51
N MET A 189 -1.84 -15.41 -5.91
CA MET A 189 -2.92 -14.45 -6.18
C MET A 189 -3.36 -13.73 -4.90
N TYR A 190 -3.56 -14.45 -3.79
CA TYR A 190 -3.87 -13.84 -2.49
C TYR A 190 -2.77 -12.86 -2.06
N ARG A 191 -1.51 -13.30 -2.12
CA ARG A 191 -0.37 -12.45 -1.75
C ARG A 191 -0.31 -11.20 -2.61
N LEU A 192 -0.52 -11.30 -3.92
CA LEU A 192 -0.51 -10.12 -4.80
C LEU A 192 -1.68 -9.20 -4.56
N SER A 193 -2.83 -9.74 -4.17
CA SER A 193 -3.94 -8.94 -3.69
C SER A 193 -3.57 -8.15 -2.44
N VAL A 194 -2.97 -8.79 -1.44
CA VAL A 194 -2.43 -8.12 -0.24
C VAL A 194 -1.39 -7.08 -0.61
N ASP A 195 -0.45 -7.40 -1.50
CA ASP A 195 0.65 -6.49 -1.83
C ASP A 195 0.17 -5.25 -2.62
N ASN A 196 -0.96 -5.37 -3.34
CA ASN A 196 -1.45 -4.36 -4.26
C ASN A 196 -2.82 -3.77 -3.91
N GLY A 197 -3.46 -4.19 -2.81
CA GLY A 197 -4.79 -3.73 -2.42
C GLY A 197 -5.89 -4.10 -3.42
N ILE A 198 -5.84 -5.29 -4.01
CA ILE A 198 -6.82 -5.76 -5.00
C ILE A 198 -7.84 -6.66 -4.33
N LYS A 199 -9.12 -6.50 -4.70
CA LYS A 199 -10.22 -7.31 -4.15
C LYS A 199 -10.10 -8.77 -4.61
N VAL A 200 -10.33 -9.71 -3.70
CA VAL A 200 -10.32 -11.16 -3.98
C VAL A 200 -11.65 -11.76 -3.59
N VAL A 201 -12.16 -12.64 -4.45
CA VAL A 201 -13.36 -13.43 -4.19
C VAL A 201 -13.08 -14.92 -4.20
N ASN A 202 -13.91 -15.65 -3.47
CA ASN A 202 -13.89 -17.10 -3.39
C ASN A 202 -15.32 -17.65 -3.33
N TRP A 203 -15.64 -18.61 -4.19
CA TRP A 203 -16.89 -19.35 -4.14
C TRP A 203 -16.78 -20.57 -3.23
N LYS A 204 -17.70 -20.72 -2.29
CA LYS A 204 -17.89 -21.99 -1.57
C LYS A 204 -18.70 -22.95 -2.43
N GLU A 205 -18.06 -24.00 -2.92
CA GLU A 205 -18.71 -25.03 -3.72
C GLU A 205 -19.03 -26.29 -2.88
N ILE A 206 -20.27 -26.77 -2.97
CA ILE A 206 -20.70 -28.02 -2.35
C ILE A 206 -20.98 -29.04 -3.44
N PHE A 207 -20.50 -30.26 -3.24
CA PHE A 207 -20.78 -31.38 -4.13
C PHE A 207 -22.02 -32.13 -3.66
N LEU A 208 -23.08 -32.06 -4.46
CA LEU A 208 -24.36 -32.70 -4.19
C LEU A 208 -24.39 -34.14 -4.73
N PRO A 209 -24.69 -35.14 -3.87
CA PRO A 209 -24.73 -36.54 -4.29
C PRO A 209 -25.95 -36.86 -5.15
N ILE A 210 -25.77 -37.74 -6.14
CA ILE A 210 -26.88 -38.39 -6.85
C ILE A 210 -27.22 -39.68 -6.12
N TYR A 211 -28.49 -39.94 -5.86
CA TYR A 211 -28.94 -41.14 -5.16
C TYR A 211 -29.65 -42.13 -6.09
N GLU A 212 -29.47 -43.40 -5.79
CA GLU A 212 -30.23 -44.51 -6.37
C GLU A 212 -30.97 -45.25 -5.27
N GLU A 213 -32.13 -45.80 -5.62
CA GLU A 213 -32.98 -46.57 -4.72
C GLU A 213 -33.07 -48.00 -5.22
N GLU A 214 -32.69 -48.96 -4.36
CA GLU A 214 -32.89 -50.39 -4.60
C GLU A 214 -33.57 -50.98 -3.36
N ASN A 215 -34.74 -51.60 -3.52
CA ASN A 215 -35.49 -52.25 -2.44
C ASN A 215 -35.71 -51.34 -1.19
N GLY A 216 -35.96 -50.04 -1.40
CA GLY A 216 -36.18 -49.06 -0.32
C GLY A 216 -34.90 -48.61 0.40
N VAL A 217 -33.72 -49.00 -0.08
CA VAL A 217 -32.41 -48.56 0.42
C VAL A 217 -31.81 -47.56 -0.57
N PHE A 218 -31.47 -46.38 -0.05
CA PHE A 218 -30.85 -45.30 -0.81
C PHE A 218 -29.32 -45.35 -0.70
N LYS A 219 -28.63 -45.26 -1.84
CA LYS A 219 -27.16 -45.21 -1.94
C LYS A 219 -26.73 -44.05 -2.83
N SER A 220 -25.65 -43.37 -2.46
CA SER A 220 -25.07 -42.31 -3.29
C SER A 220 -24.16 -42.87 -4.38
N LYS A 221 -24.35 -42.41 -5.62
CA LYS A 221 -23.41 -42.63 -6.73
C LYS A 221 -22.15 -41.83 -6.46
N LYS A 222 -21.07 -42.52 -6.07
CA LYS A 222 -19.81 -41.86 -5.68
C LYS A 222 -19.17 -41.02 -6.80
N SER A 223 -19.39 -41.36 -8.07
CA SER A 223 -18.72 -40.75 -9.23
C SER A 223 -19.45 -39.57 -9.87
N ASN A 224 -20.74 -39.37 -9.57
CA ASN A 224 -21.56 -38.35 -10.24
C ASN A 224 -22.12 -37.39 -9.18
N ARG A 225 -21.48 -36.23 -9.03
CA ARG A 225 -21.89 -35.18 -8.09
C ARG A 225 -22.12 -33.89 -8.86
N VAL A 226 -23.05 -33.07 -8.37
CA VAL A 226 -23.32 -31.74 -8.94
C VAL A 226 -22.60 -30.69 -8.11
N THR A 227 -21.85 -29.81 -8.75
CA THR A 227 -21.20 -28.68 -8.06
C THR A 227 -22.21 -27.56 -7.89
N PHE A 228 -22.53 -27.22 -6.65
CA PHE A 228 -23.42 -26.12 -6.33
C PHE A 228 -22.60 -25.02 -5.65
N SER A 229 -22.39 -23.88 -6.31
CA SER A 229 -21.72 -22.74 -5.68
C SER A 229 -22.73 -22.03 -4.79
N THR A 230 -22.44 -22.01 -3.49
CA THR A 230 -23.40 -21.65 -2.43
C THR A 230 -23.22 -20.23 -1.95
N THR A 231 -21.99 -19.82 -1.72
CA THR A 231 -21.65 -18.51 -1.14
C THR A 231 -20.53 -17.89 -1.94
N LEU A 232 -20.64 -16.60 -2.23
CA LEU A 232 -19.55 -15.80 -2.81
C LEU A 232 -18.98 -14.91 -1.71
N GLU A 233 -17.73 -15.16 -1.34
CA GLU A 233 -17.08 -14.45 -0.23
C GLU A 233 -16.04 -13.47 -0.78
N LEU A 234 -16.13 -12.21 -0.36
CA LEU A 234 -15.05 -11.24 -0.48
C LEU A 234 -14.03 -11.52 0.64
N ILE A 235 -12.76 -11.71 0.29
CA ILE A 235 -11.70 -11.94 1.27
C ILE A 235 -11.23 -10.58 1.80
N LYS A 236 -11.83 -10.14 2.91
CA LYS A 236 -11.59 -8.83 3.52
C LYS A 236 -10.20 -8.72 4.12
N GLU A 237 -9.71 -9.85 4.65
CA GLU A 237 -8.40 -9.99 5.29
C GLU A 237 -7.27 -9.52 4.36
N ALA A 238 -7.41 -9.73 3.05
CA ALA A 238 -6.39 -9.29 2.11
C ALA A 238 -6.24 -7.75 2.06
N LEU A 239 -7.37 -7.04 2.17
CA LEU A 239 -7.39 -5.57 2.19
C LEU A 239 -6.94 -5.02 3.54
N SER A 240 -7.36 -5.64 4.65
CA SER A 240 -6.84 -5.33 6.00
C SER A 240 -5.33 -5.47 6.07
N GLU A 241 -4.80 -6.62 5.65
CA GLU A 241 -3.38 -6.92 5.70
C GLU A 241 -2.58 -5.92 4.85
N ASN A 242 -3.08 -5.55 3.66
CA ASN A 242 -2.49 -4.51 2.84
C ASN A 242 -2.41 -3.19 3.60
N ARG A 243 -3.55 -2.75 4.15
CA ARG A 243 -3.68 -1.48 4.85
C ARG A 243 -2.74 -1.43 6.05
N GLN A 244 -2.69 -2.48 6.86
CA GLN A 244 -1.79 -2.58 8.00
C GLN A 244 -0.32 -2.53 7.55
N LEU A 245 0.05 -3.21 6.46
CA LEU A 245 1.39 -3.14 5.88
C LEU A 245 1.78 -1.70 5.52
N LEU A 246 0.89 -0.95 4.89
CA LEU A 246 1.15 0.46 4.53
C LEU A 246 1.28 1.36 5.77
N ILE A 247 0.46 1.13 6.81
CA ILE A 247 0.57 1.83 8.09
C ILE A 247 1.90 1.53 8.77
N GLU A 248 2.33 0.26 8.80
CA GLU A 248 3.62 -0.12 9.38
C GLU A 248 4.80 0.50 8.62
N ILE A 249 4.73 0.62 7.29
CA ILE A 249 5.73 1.36 6.51
C ILE A 249 5.82 2.81 6.99
N ASN A 250 4.69 3.51 7.09
CA ASN A 250 4.65 4.92 7.51
C ASN A 250 5.17 5.09 8.93
N ASN A 251 4.77 4.21 9.84
CA ASN A 251 5.18 4.22 11.23
C ASN A 251 6.69 3.93 11.39
N SER A 252 7.23 2.96 10.63
CA SER A 252 8.67 2.68 10.65
C SER A 252 9.50 3.81 10.02
N LEU A 253 8.99 4.51 9.00
CA LEU A 253 9.61 5.73 8.46
C LEU A 253 9.69 6.83 9.54
N ASP A 254 8.61 7.03 10.29
CA ASP A 254 8.57 8.02 11.39
C ASP A 254 9.57 7.67 12.52
N ARG A 255 9.80 6.37 12.77
CA ARG A 255 10.78 5.88 13.76
C ARG A 255 12.22 5.81 13.23
N GLY A 256 12.45 6.10 11.94
CA GLY A 256 13.76 5.94 11.30
C GLY A 256 14.27 4.49 11.35
N GLU A 257 13.40 3.52 11.10
CA GLU A 257 13.69 2.08 11.07
C GLU A 257 13.83 1.60 9.62
N TYR A 258 14.81 2.15 8.90
CA TYR A 258 14.90 2.00 7.44
C TYR A 258 15.12 0.56 6.96
N GLU A 259 15.79 -0.30 7.73
CA GLU A 259 15.89 -1.73 7.39
C GLU A 259 14.52 -2.44 7.49
N THR A 260 13.72 -2.08 8.50
CA THR A 260 12.34 -2.57 8.64
C THR A 260 11.48 -2.09 7.48
N VAL A 261 11.60 -0.80 7.11
CA VAL A 261 10.93 -0.22 5.94
C VAL A 261 11.28 -0.99 4.66
N ALA A 262 12.55 -1.34 4.46
CA ALA A 262 12.98 -2.14 3.32
C ALA A 262 12.31 -3.52 3.30
N SER A 263 12.21 -4.20 4.45
CA SER A 263 11.54 -5.51 4.55
C SER A 263 10.05 -5.45 4.21
N TYR A 264 9.38 -4.34 4.52
CA TYR A 264 7.99 -4.13 4.12
C TYR A 264 7.87 -3.81 2.62
N TYR A 265 8.79 -3.02 2.06
CA TYR A 265 8.83 -2.77 0.61
C TYR A 265 9.11 -4.02 -0.21
N GLU A 266 9.95 -4.94 0.30
CA GLU A 266 10.16 -6.27 -0.28
C GLU A 266 8.84 -7.05 -0.32
N LYS A 267 8.07 -7.04 0.78
CA LYS A 267 6.78 -7.74 0.85
C LYS A 267 5.84 -7.26 -0.25
N ILE A 268 5.64 -5.93 -0.37
CA ILE A 268 4.72 -5.33 -1.35
C ILE A 268 5.32 -5.17 -2.76
N GLY A 269 6.48 -5.77 -3.03
CA GLY A 269 7.08 -5.82 -4.37
C GLY A 269 7.63 -4.50 -4.91
N ARG A 270 7.99 -3.53 -4.05
CA ARG A 270 8.54 -2.22 -4.46
C ARG A 270 10.06 -2.22 -4.42
N LYS A 271 10.64 -2.95 -5.37
CA LYS A 271 12.07 -3.27 -5.39
C LYS A 271 13.00 -2.05 -5.38
N GLU A 272 12.67 -0.96 -6.07
CA GLU A 272 13.49 0.27 -6.03
C GLU A 272 13.60 0.86 -4.62
N LYS A 273 12.49 0.86 -3.87
CA LYS A 273 12.42 1.41 -2.52
C LYS A 273 13.08 0.45 -1.54
N GLU A 274 12.87 -0.85 -1.72
CA GLU A 274 13.57 -1.89 -0.96
C GLU A 274 15.09 -1.71 -1.07
N ASP A 275 15.63 -1.71 -2.29
CA ASP A 275 17.07 -1.60 -2.56
C ASP A 275 17.65 -0.33 -1.89
N PHE A 276 16.96 0.81 -2.06
CA PHE A 276 17.35 2.08 -1.45
C PHE A 276 17.33 2.05 0.08
N PHE A 277 16.20 1.71 0.70
CA PHE A 277 16.05 1.76 2.16
C PHE A 277 16.91 0.70 2.87
N LYS A 278 17.22 -0.42 2.21
CA LYS A 278 18.12 -1.44 2.73
C LYS A 278 19.55 -0.94 2.88
N GLU A 279 20.05 -0.21 1.89
CA GLU A 279 21.39 0.38 1.98
C GLU A 279 21.38 1.65 2.85
N LEU A 280 20.30 2.43 2.82
CA LEU A 280 20.13 3.59 3.70
C LEU A 280 20.13 3.18 5.18
N GLY A 281 19.47 2.07 5.52
CA GLY A 281 19.46 1.52 6.88
C GLY A 281 20.84 1.14 7.40
N LYS A 282 21.73 0.67 6.53
CA LYS A 282 23.12 0.37 6.88
C LYS A 282 23.93 1.65 7.10
N LEU A 283 23.78 2.63 6.21
CA LEU A 283 24.43 3.95 6.31
C LEU A 283 24.01 4.67 7.61
N LEU A 284 22.73 4.58 7.96
CA LEU A 284 22.12 5.28 9.09
C LEU A 284 21.88 4.37 10.31
N SER A 285 22.66 3.30 10.42
CA SER A 285 22.61 2.41 11.57
C SER A 285 23.14 3.10 12.83
N LEU A 286 22.67 2.68 14.01
CA LEU A 286 23.11 3.28 15.28
C LEU A 286 24.63 3.16 15.48
N ASP A 287 25.24 2.06 15.05
CA ASP A 287 26.68 1.84 15.14
C ASP A 287 27.48 2.89 14.35
N VAL A 288 26.96 3.36 13.21
CA VAL A 288 27.58 4.40 12.41
C VAL A 288 27.28 5.79 13.00
N LEU A 289 26.02 6.06 13.34
CA LEU A 289 25.59 7.37 13.84
C LEU A 289 26.16 7.71 15.22
N LEU A 290 26.52 6.71 16.03
CA LEU A 290 27.09 6.88 17.37
C LEU A 290 28.61 6.65 17.42
N ALA A 291 29.26 6.47 16.27
CA ALA A 291 30.72 6.29 16.21
C ALA A 291 31.50 7.55 16.62
N TYR A 292 30.87 8.73 16.61
CA TYR A 292 31.52 10.04 16.80
C TYR A 292 32.75 10.23 15.91
N ASN A 293 32.68 9.70 14.69
CA ASN A 293 33.79 9.71 13.75
C ASN A 293 33.25 9.80 12.32
N THR A 294 33.37 10.98 11.71
CA THR A 294 32.87 11.20 10.35
C THR A 294 33.62 10.38 9.30
N SER A 295 34.87 9.97 9.55
CA SER A 295 35.59 9.07 8.64
C SER A 295 34.86 7.72 8.48
N VAL A 296 34.27 7.21 9.57
CA VAL A 296 33.47 5.97 9.54
C VAL A 296 32.20 6.18 8.72
N PHE A 297 31.52 7.31 8.89
CA PHE A 297 30.36 7.67 8.09
C PHE A 297 30.72 7.81 6.60
N ALA A 298 31.81 8.49 6.27
CA ALA A 298 32.29 8.68 4.90
C ALA A 298 32.60 7.35 4.21
N GLU A 299 33.23 6.39 4.89
CA GLU A 299 33.48 5.05 4.34
C GLU A 299 32.17 4.29 4.05
N LYS A 300 31.18 4.40 4.96
CA LYS A 300 29.86 3.78 4.76
C LYS A 300 29.08 4.47 3.64
N LEU A 301 29.23 5.78 3.51
CA LEU A 301 28.64 6.57 2.45
C LEU A 301 29.17 6.16 1.07
N ASP A 302 30.49 5.98 0.93
CA ASP A 302 31.10 5.48 -0.31
C ASP A 302 30.52 4.12 -0.71
N ASN A 303 30.37 3.21 0.26
CA ASN A 303 29.77 1.90 0.03
C ASN A 303 28.29 1.98 -0.37
N PHE A 304 27.52 2.85 0.28
CA PHE A 304 26.12 3.10 -0.04
C PHE A 304 25.97 3.59 -1.49
N VAL A 305 26.71 4.64 -1.85
CA VAL A 305 26.70 5.25 -3.19
C VAL A 305 27.12 4.22 -4.24
N LYS A 306 28.23 3.53 -4.02
CA LYS A 306 28.74 2.52 -4.95
C LYS A 306 27.69 1.44 -5.27
N LYS A 307 27.05 0.87 -4.26
CA LYS A 307 26.05 -0.19 -4.48
C LYS A 307 24.82 0.29 -5.24
N LEU A 308 24.34 1.51 -4.98
CA LEU A 308 23.17 2.04 -5.69
C LEU A 308 23.50 2.37 -7.14
N LEU A 309 24.74 2.79 -7.44
CA LEU A 309 25.23 3.03 -8.81
C LEU A 309 25.59 1.73 -9.55
N GLU A 310 25.95 0.65 -8.86
CA GLU A 310 26.17 -0.68 -9.45
C GLU A 310 24.87 -1.40 -9.85
N ASN A 311 23.71 -0.89 -9.44
CA ASN A 311 22.41 -1.52 -9.70
C ASN A 311 22.06 -1.43 -11.20
N ASN A 312 22.42 -2.47 -11.96
CA ASN A 312 22.11 -2.61 -13.39
C ASN A 312 20.68 -3.12 -13.67
N ASN A 313 19.85 -3.32 -12.63
CA ASN A 313 18.51 -3.87 -12.80
C ASN A 313 17.53 -2.82 -13.37
N GLU A 314 16.47 -3.29 -14.02
CA GLU A 314 15.32 -2.54 -14.58
C GLU A 314 14.54 -1.63 -13.59
N ASN A 315 15.06 -1.40 -12.38
CA ASN A 315 14.46 -0.58 -11.33
C ASN A 315 14.93 0.87 -11.50
N GLU A 316 14.24 1.63 -12.34
CA GLU A 316 14.45 3.07 -12.40
C GLU A 316 14.02 3.70 -11.08
N TYR A 317 14.97 4.23 -10.29
CA TYR A 317 14.65 4.94 -9.05
C TYR A 317 13.71 6.14 -9.32
N SER A 318 12.74 6.35 -8.44
CA SER A 318 11.94 7.59 -8.44
C SER A 318 12.80 8.85 -8.24
N SER A 319 12.32 10.01 -8.71
CA SER A 319 13.08 11.28 -8.67
C SER A 319 13.49 11.70 -7.25
N ASN A 320 12.67 11.42 -6.23
CA ASN A 320 13.03 11.69 -4.84
C ASN A 320 14.22 10.83 -4.39
N ILE A 321 14.27 9.54 -4.76
CA ILE A 321 15.41 8.66 -4.49
C ILE A 321 16.64 9.15 -5.25
N LYS A 322 16.50 9.48 -6.54
CA LYS A 322 17.59 9.99 -7.38
C LYS A 322 18.21 11.25 -6.75
N SER A 323 17.40 12.21 -6.32
CA SER A 323 17.87 13.45 -5.68
C SER A 323 18.72 13.17 -4.43
N ILE A 324 18.30 12.21 -3.58
CA ILE A 324 19.08 11.81 -2.40
C ILE A 324 20.39 11.12 -2.80
N ILE A 325 20.35 10.21 -3.77
CA ILE A 325 21.56 9.52 -4.25
C ILE A 325 22.55 10.53 -4.83
N VAL A 326 22.08 11.45 -5.67
CA VAL A 326 22.90 12.51 -6.28
C VAL A 326 23.53 13.37 -5.19
N PHE A 327 22.73 13.84 -4.22
CA PHE A 327 23.22 14.62 -3.09
C PHE A 327 24.32 13.88 -2.31
N LEU A 328 24.05 12.64 -1.91
CA LEU A 328 24.98 11.81 -1.15
C LEU A 328 26.24 11.43 -1.94
N LYS A 329 26.14 11.30 -3.28
CA LYS A 329 27.28 11.12 -4.18
C LYS A 329 28.17 12.37 -4.20
N ILE A 330 27.60 13.56 -4.23
CA ILE A 330 28.37 14.81 -4.13
C ILE A 330 29.11 14.89 -2.80
N ILE A 331 28.43 14.61 -1.68
CA ILE A 331 29.06 14.57 -0.35
C ILE A 331 30.19 13.54 -0.29
N SER A 332 29.97 12.35 -0.86
CA SER A 332 30.95 11.25 -0.93
C SER A 332 32.18 11.62 -1.77
N ASP A 333 32.00 12.35 -2.86
CA ASP A 333 33.10 12.77 -3.73
C ASP A 333 33.91 13.91 -3.12
N LEU A 334 33.23 14.92 -2.58
CA LEU A 334 33.88 16.09 -1.98
C LEU A 334 34.55 15.75 -0.65
N LYS A 335 33.89 14.98 0.23
CA LYS A 335 34.27 14.76 1.63
C LYS A 335 34.72 16.05 2.34
N TYR A 336 34.04 17.15 2.01
CA TYR A 336 34.39 18.49 2.45
C TYR A 336 34.05 18.67 3.93
N VAL A 337 35.03 19.09 4.72
CA VAL A 337 34.87 19.52 6.11
C VAL A 337 35.24 21.00 6.24
N ASP A 338 36.35 21.38 5.64
CA ASP A 338 36.86 22.75 5.59
C ASP A 338 37.86 22.88 4.43
N GLU A 339 38.43 24.06 4.23
CA GLU A 339 39.40 24.34 3.17
C GLU A 339 40.68 23.48 3.23
N GLU A 340 41.03 22.92 4.40
CA GLU A 340 42.20 22.04 4.55
C GLU A 340 41.83 20.56 4.33
N ASN A 341 40.59 20.20 4.67
CA ASN A 341 40.08 18.84 4.79
C ASN A 341 38.98 18.56 3.78
N TYR A 342 39.39 18.10 2.59
CA TYR A 342 38.51 17.63 1.52
C TYR A 342 39.21 16.55 0.68
N ASN A 343 38.48 15.94 -0.26
CA ASN A 343 39.01 14.93 -1.15
C ASN A 343 39.86 15.54 -2.29
N LYS A 344 41.14 15.77 -2.02
CA LYS A 344 42.10 16.29 -3.01
C LYS A 344 42.17 15.46 -4.30
N SER A 345 42.00 14.13 -4.20
CA SER A 345 42.06 13.26 -5.38
C SER A 345 40.92 13.52 -6.37
N PHE A 346 39.72 13.85 -5.86
CA PHE A 346 38.57 14.20 -6.68
C PHE A 346 38.79 15.54 -7.39
N ILE A 347 39.28 16.54 -6.65
CA ILE A 347 39.58 17.87 -7.22
C ILE A 347 40.67 17.76 -8.31
N GLU A 348 41.74 17.00 -8.09
CA GLU A 348 42.78 16.76 -9.09
C GLU A 348 42.25 16.07 -10.35
N GLU A 349 41.30 15.14 -10.20
CA GLU A 349 40.65 14.52 -11.35
C GLU A 349 39.87 15.55 -12.19
N LEU A 350 39.13 16.45 -11.54
CA LEU A 350 38.40 17.52 -12.22
C LEU A 350 39.35 18.51 -12.91
N LYS A 351 40.42 18.95 -12.23
CA LYS A 351 41.47 19.81 -12.83
C LYS A 351 42.06 19.17 -14.09
N LYS A 352 42.39 17.88 -14.03
CA LYS A 352 42.91 17.14 -15.19
C LYS A 352 41.92 17.16 -16.36
N ARG A 353 40.64 16.88 -16.09
CA ARG A 353 39.58 16.87 -17.13
C ARG A 353 39.33 18.27 -17.69
N TYR A 354 39.42 19.30 -16.87
CA TYR A 354 39.37 20.70 -17.32
C TYR A 354 40.53 20.98 -18.27
N LYS A 355 41.75 20.66 -17.84
CA LYS A 355 42.98 20.87 -18.61
C LYS A 355 42.97 20.21 -19.98
N GLU A 356 42.51 18.96 -20.04
CA GLU A 356 42.38 18.21 -21.29
C GLU A 356 41.43 18.86 -22.30
N LYS A 357 40.44 19.63 -21.84
CA LYS A 357 39.39 20.19 -22.70
C LYS A 357 39.53 21.69 -22.97
N TYR A 358 39.97 22.46 -21.97
CA TYR A 358 39.95 23.92 -21.98
C TYR A 358 41.33 24.56 -21.76
N GLY A 359 42.36 23.79 -21.42
CA GLY A 359 43.70 24.30 -21.12
C GLY A 359 43.92 24.62 -19.64
N GLU A 360 44.96 25.40 -19.31
CA GLU A 360 45.26 25.73 -17.92
C GLU A 360 44.14 26.56 -17.27
N LEU A 361 44.06 26.50 -15.95
CA LEU A 361 43.14 27.33 -15.17
C LEU A 361 43.54 28.79 -15.25
N ASP A 362 42.59 29.65 -15.59
CA ASP A 362 42.75 31.09 -15.67
C ASP A 362 41.68 31.77 -14.81
N PHE A 363 42.08 32.18 -13.61
CA PHE A 363 41.22 32.86 -12.64
C PHE A 363 40.98 34.33 -12.99
N ASP A 364 41.70 34.90 -13.98
CA ASP A 364 41.47 36.28 -14.44
C ASP A 364 40.22 36.40 -15.35
N ASN A 365 39.65 35.27 -15.82
CA ASN A 365 38.48 35.19 -16.69
C ASN A 365 37.35 34.34 -16.08
N ILE A 366 36.80 34.85 -14.97
CA ILE A 366 35.86 34.15 -14.07
C ILE A 366 34.58 33.65 -14.79
N ASP A 367 33.98 34.47 -15.67
CA ASP A 367 32.72 34.12 -16.34
C ASP A 367 32.83 32.85 -17.21
N ASN A 368 33.94 32.70 -17.96
CA ASN A 368 34.16 31.49 -18.76
C ASN A 368 34.66 30.32 -17.89
N LEU A 369 35.36 30.60 -16.79
CA LEU A 369 35.92 29.59 -15.90
C LEU A 369 34.81 28.75 -15.24
N GLY A 370 33.80 29.42 -14.66
CA GLY A 370 32.66 28.77 -14.01
C GLY A 370 31.85 27.89 -14.96
N GLU A 371 31.46 28.41 -16.13
CA GLU A 371 30.72 27.63 -17.13
C GLU A 371 31.51 26.43 -17.67
N ASN A 372 32.82 26.59 -17.87
CA ASN A 372 33.69 25.51 -18.31
C ASN A 372 33.80 24.42 -17.26
N PHE A 373 33.94 24.77 -15.97
CA PHE A 373 33.93 23.80 -14.88
C PHE A 373 32.60 23.11 -14.70
N LEU A 374 31.49 23.85 -14.79
CA LEU A 374 30.15 23.27 -14.78
C LEU A 374 30.00 22.18 -15.85
N ASN A 375 30.52 22.43 -17.05
CA ASN A 375 30.55 21.44 -18.12
C ASN A 375 31.44 20.22 -17.78
N VAL A 376 32.58 20.41 -17.11
CA VAL A 376 33.42 19.28 -16.63
C VAL A 376 32.65 18.46 -15.60
N LEU A 377 32.05 19.11 -14.61
CA LEU A 377 31.32 18.47 -13.51
C LEU A 377 30.10 17.69 -14.02
N LYS A 378 29.30 18.30 -14.92
CA LYS A 378 28.19 17.61 -15.61
C LYS A 378 28.66 16.36 -16.34
N ASN A 379 29.77 16.45 -17.06
CA ASN A 379 30.33 15.30 -17.78
C ASN A 379 30.90 14.23 -16.84
N TYR A 380 31.48 14.62 -15.71
CA TYR A 380 31.93 13.71 -14.66
C TYR A 380 30.73 12.90 -14.13
N TYR A 381 29.71 13.57 -13.61
CA TYR A 381 28.55 12.89 -13.03
C TYR A 381 27.73 12.10 -14.05
N LYS A 382 27.67 12.54 -15.31
CA LYS A 382 27.07 11.76 -16.39
C LYS A 382 27.75 10.40 -16.60
N ARG A 383 29.06 10.31 -16.38
CA ARG A 383 29.82 9.06 -16.48
C ARG A 383 29.66 8.22 -15.21
N GLU A 384 29.83 8.83 -14.05
CA GLU A 384 29.78 8.13 -12.76
C GLU A 384 28.40 7.57 -12.44
N MET A 385 27.35 8.32 -12.77
CA MET A 385 25.97 7.95 -12.46
C MET A 385 25.23 7.37 -13.68
N LYS A 386 25.94 6.89 -14.71
CA LYS A 386 25.34 6.42 -15.98
C LYS A 386 24.28 5.32 -15.84
N ASN A 387 24.32 4.56 -14.73
CA ASN A 387 23.41 3.45 -14.46
C ASN A 387 22.11 3.90 -13.78
N ILE A 388 22.09 5.10 -13.19
CA ILE A 388 20.88 5.72 -12.66
C ILE A 388 20.49 6.84 -13.62
N THR A 389 19.39 6.69 -14.35
CA THR A 389 18.94 7.68 -15.34
C THR A 389 18.54 8.98 -14.64
N TYR A 390 19.49 9.85 -14.31
CA TYR A 390 19.23 11.10 -13.60
C TYR A 390 18.91 12.24 -14.58
N LEU A 391 18.20 13.25 -14.07
CA LEU A 391 17.89 14.50 -14.76
C LEU A 391 18.63 15.65 -14.08
N GLU A 392 18.83 16.76 -14.80
CA GLU A 392 19.43 17.97 -14.22
C GLU A 392 18.62 18.50 -13.03
N THR A 393 17.31 18.26 -13.02
CA THR A 393 16.40 18.57 -11.90
C THR A 393 16.71 17.78 -10.63
N ASP A 394 17.39 16.64 -10.70
CA ASP A 394 17.80 15.87 -9.52
C ASP A 394 18.93 16.57 -8.74
N PHE A 395 19.53 17.64 -9.30
CA PHE A 395 20.48 18.54 -8.61
C PHE A 395 19.80 19.77 -8.01
N TYR A 396 18.46 19.87 -8.03
CA TYR A 396 17.73 21.05 -7.57
C TYR A 396 17.37 20.87 -6.08
N PHE A 397 18.39 21.02 -5.22
CA PHE A 397 18.21 20.81 -3.79
C PHE A 397 17.48 21.97 -3.11
N ASP A 398 17.52 23.16 -3.70
CA ASP A 398 16.83 24.34 -3.20
C ASP A 398 15.39 24.47 -3.75
N SER A 399 14.60 25.35 -3.15
CA SER A 399 13.25 25.73 -3.52
C SER A 399 13.16 26.57 -4.81
N ASP A 400 14.23 27.28 -5.16
CA ASP A 400 14.25 28.22 -6.31
C ASP A 400 14.40 27.54 -7.68
N LYS A 401 14.41 26.20 -7.74
CA LYS A 401 14.55 25.39 -8.97
C LYS A 401 15.81 25.71 -9.79
N PHE A 402 16.82 26.33 -9.21
CA PHE A 402 18.14 26.44 -9.80
C PHE A 402 18.97 25.20 -9.46
N SER A 403 19.86 24.82 -10.38
CA SER A 403 20.79 23.72 -10.14
C SER A 403 21.80 24.11 -9.08
N SER A 404 21.92 23.32 -8.02
CA SER A 404 22.99 23.47 -7.03
C SER A 404 24.36 23.08 -7.58
N LEU A 405 24.46 22.69 -8.87
CA LEU A 405 25.75 22.47 -9.53
C LEU A 405 26.61 23.74 -9.57
N ASN A 406 26.00 24.94 -9.64
CA ASN A 406 26.77 26.17 -9.58
C ASN A 406 27.40 26.36 -8.20
N ASP A 407 26.63 26.18 -7.11
CA ASP A 407 27.17 26.23 -5.74
C ASP A 407 28.36 25.25 -5.57
N ILE A 408 28.23 24.04 -6.14
CA ILE A 408 29.30 23.01 -6.10
C ILE A 408 30.53 23.44 -6.91
N VAL A 409 30.32 24.02 -8.10
CA VAL A 409 31.41 24.51 -8.96
C VAL A 409 32.15 25.64 -8.26
N ASP A 410 31.40 26.59 -7.71
CA ASP A 410 31.97 27.70 -6.98
C ASP A 410 32.83 27.16 -5.83
N LEU A 411 32.34 26.14 -5.09
CA LEU A 411 33.08 25.57 -3.96
C LEU A 411 34.37 24.91 -4.41
N ILE A 412 34.30 24.13 -5.49
CA ILE A 412 35.48 23.49 -6.06
C ILE A 412 36.50 24.54 -6.51
N LEU A 413 36.05 25.61 -7.17
CA LEU A 413 36.93 26.69 -7.63
C LEU A 413 37.62 27.40 -6.46
N HIS A 414 36.86 27.71 -5.41
CA HIS A 414 37.39 28.29 -4.18
C HIS A 414 38.46 27.39 -3.54
N LEU A 415 38.18 26.09 -3.39
CA LEU A 415 39.16 25.13 -2.85
C LEU A 415 40.44 25.05 -3.68
N ILE A 416 40.33 25.20 -5.01
CA ILE A 416 41.49 25.24 -5.91
C ILE A 416 42.27 26.56 -5.75
N GLU A 417 41.57 27.67 -5.59
CA GLU A 417 42.18 28.99 -5.40
C GLU A 417 42.94 29.07 -4.08
N VAL A 418 42.34 28.63 -2.98
CA VAL A 418 42.96 28.55 -1.65
C VAL A 418 44.21 27.67 -1.67
N GLU A 419 44.16 26.51 -2.35
CA GLU A 419 45.33 25.64 -2.52
C GLU A 419 46.51 26.34 -3.24
N ASN A 420 46.21 27.30 -4.13
CA ASN A 420 47.18 28.06 -4.92
C ASN A 420 47.67 29.37 -4.28
N LYS A 421 47.26 29.68 -3.04
CA LYS A 421 47.64 30.84 -2.19
C LYS A 421 47.13 32.21 -2.63
N ASN A 422 45.93 32.60 -2.18
CA ASN A 422 45.49 33.99 -1.96
C ASN A 422 44.39 34.05 -0.88
N ASP A 423 44.11 35.26 -0.38
CA ASP A 423 43.29 35.63 0.80
C ASP A 423 42.01 34.79 1.03
N ILE A 424 41.73 34.55 2.32
CA ILE A 424 40.54 33.87 2.84
C ILE A 424 39.37 34.87 2.84
N ASP A 425 38.33 34.59 2.06
CA ASP A 425 37.04 35.29 2.16
C ASP A 425 36.11 34.44 3.04
N ASP A 426 35.93 34.84 4.31
CA ASP A 426 35.12 34.14 5.31
C ASP A 426 33.65 33.95 4.86
N GLU A 427 33.13 34.77 3.92
CA GLU A 427 31.75 34.64 3.41
C GLU A 427 31.50 33.36 2.59
N TYR A 428 32.56 32.74 2.06
CA TYR A 428 32.47 31.63 1.13
C TYR A 428 32.11 30.30 1.82
N GLU A 429 32.69 30.03 3.00
CA GLU A 429 32.44 28.83 3.80
C GLU A 429 30.96 28.72 4.25
N GLU A 430 30.36 29.84 4.67
CA GLU A 430 28.97 29.87 5.20
C GLU A 430 27.92 29.46 4.15
N SER A 431 28.17 29.73 2.86
CA SER A 431 27.21 29.48 1.78
C SER A 431 27.05 28.00 1.39
N ASN A 432 28.05 27.17 1.72
CA ASN A 432 28.16 25.77 1.29
C ASN A 432 28.10 24.76 2.44
N LEU A 433 27.73 25.18 3.65
CA LEU A 433 27.68 24.30 4.82
C LEU A 433 26.76 23.08 4.65
N TYR A 434 25.80 23.12 3.73
CA TYR A 434 24.98 21.96 3.38
C TYR A 434 25.76 20.84 2.64
N LEU A 435 26.94 21.15 2.08
CA LEU A 435 27.86 20.20 1.45
C LEU A 435 28.91 19.64 2.44
N ASN A 436 28.98 20.19 3.65
CA ASN A 436 29.91 19.77 4.68
C ASN A 436 29.51 18.40 5.26
N ILE A 437 30.40 17.42 5.17
CA ILE A 437 30.13 16.03 5.57
C ILE A 437 29.95 15.87 7.09
N ASP A 438 30.66 16.64 7.91
CA ASP A 438 30.50 16.63 9.37
C ASP A 438 29.11 17.15 9.74
N ASN A 439 28.69 18.27 9.15
CA ASN A 439 27.37 18.85 9.39
C ASN A 439 26.25 17.89 8.96
N ILE A 440 26.37 17.24 7.80
CA ILE A 440 25.41 16.24 7.33
C ILE A 440 25.38 15.02 8.26
N TYR A 441 26.54 14.50 8.68
CA TYR A 441 26.63 13.38 9.61
C TYR A 441 25.92 13.71 10.93
N ILE A 442 26.24 14.84 11.54
CA ILE A 442 25.68 15.26 12.83
C ILE A 442 24.18 15.55 12.69
N TYR A 443 23.75 16.20 11.61
CA TYR A 443 22.34 16.44 11.31
C TYR A 443 21.56 15.12 11.26
N LEU A 444 22.05 14.13 10.50
CA LEU A 444 21.38 12.83 10.38
C LEU A 444 21.37 12.08 11.71
N ALA A 445 22.50 12.06 12.44
CA ALA A 445 22.60 11.41 13.74
C ALA A 445 21.59 11.98 14.74
N THR A 446 21.56 13.31 14.89
CA THR A 446 20.67 13.99 15.84
C THR A 446 19.20 13.81 15.48
N ASN A 447 18.82 13.96 14.20
CA ASN A 447 17.44 13.77 13.75
C ASN A 447 16.94 12.33 13.94
N ILE A 448 17.76 11.34 13.57
CA ILE A 448 17.35 9.93 13.64
C ILE A 448 17.29 9.45 15.09
N ILE A 449 18.26 9.82 15.92
CA ILE A 449 18.24 9.46 17.34
C ILE A 449 17.07 10.14 18.03
N PHE A 450 16.79 11.42 17.73
CA PHE A 450 15.63 12.12 18.28
C PHE A 450 14.30 11.43 17.93
N ARG A 451 14.13 10.97 16.68
CA ARG A 451 12.95 10.16 16.27
C ARG A 451 12.79 8.88 17.10
N LYS A 452 13.91 8.25 17.49
CA LYS A 452 13.89 7.03 18.32
C LYS A 452 13.61 7.31 19.79
N VAL A 453 14.23 8.34 20.40
CA VAL A 453 14.09 8.61 21.84
C VAL A 453 12.89 9.51 22.18
N LYS A 454 12.38 10.28 21.20
CA LYS A 454 11.24 11.21 21.29
C LYS A 454 11.28 12.16 22.49
N ASN A 455 12.48 12.42 23.01
CA ASN A 455 12.70 13.18 24.24
C ASN A 455 14.07 13.87 24.17
N ILE A 456 14.07 15.18 24.40
CA ILE A 456 15.28 16.00 24.28
C ILE A 456 16.31 15.71 25.39
N GLU A 457 15.87 15.40 26.62
CA GLU A 457 16.78 15.05 27.72
C GLU A 457 17.49 13.72 27.45
N SER A 458 16.79 12.76 26.86
CA SER A 458 17.37 11.50 26.41
C SER A 458 18.37 11.73 25.27
N LEU A 459 18.05 12.60 24.30
CA LEU A 459 18.97 12.97 23.23
C LEU A 459 20.27 13.58 23.80
N LYS A 460 20.16 14.52 24.75
CA LYS A 460 21.31 15.15 25.42
C LYS A 460 22.21 14.14 26.14
N LYS A 461 21.62 13.10 26.73
CA LYS A 461 22.38 12.02 27.36
C LYS A 461 23.17 11.20 26.35
N VAL A 462 22.58 10.94 25.18
CA VAL A 462 23.27 10.23 24.08
C VAL A 462 24.45 11.07 23.60
N PHE A 463 24.23 12.37 23.34
CA PHE A 463 25.22 13.32 22.84
C PHE A 463 26.02 14.04 23.94
N LYS A 464 26.19 13.44 25.11
CA LYS A 464 26.84 14.10 26.26
C LYS A 464 28.29 14.54 25.98
N VAL A 465 28.98 13.83 25.09
CA VAL A 465 30.36 14.13 24.71
C VAL A 465 30.44 15.36 23.79
N ASP A 466 29.37 15.63 23.05
CA ASP A 466 29.22 16.81 22.22
C ASP A 466 28.62 17.96 23.06
N LYS A 467 29.49 18.89 23.50
CA LYS A 467 29.07 20.04 24.32
C LYS A 467 28.16 21.01 23.56
N GLY A 468 28.23 21.07 22.23
CA GLY A 468 27.35 21.90 21.43
C GLY A 468 25.92 21.36 21.52
N ILE A 469 25.72 20.11 21.10
CA ILE A 469 24.41 19.46 21.05
C ILE A 469 23.78 19.29 22.44
N SER A 470 24.57 18.86 23.43
CA SER A 470 24.05 18.58 24.78
C SER A 470 23.51 19.80 25.52
N ASN A 471 23.93 21.01 25.14
CA ASN A 471 23.49 22.26 25.76
C ASN A 471 22.21 22.85 25.13
N LEU A 472 21.78 22.39 23.95
CA LEU A 472 20.69 23.03 23.19
C LEU A 472 19.30 22.59 23.67
N GLU A 473 18.32 23.50 23.65
CA GLU A 473 17.00 23.26 24.25
C GLU A 473 16.03 22.45 23.37
N ASP A 474 16.23 22.45 22.05
CA ASP A 474 15.39 21.74 21.09
C ASP A 474 16.17 21.38 19.81
N ILE A 475 15.54 20.59 18.93
CA ILE A 475 16.16 20.10 17.69
C ILE A 475 16.35 21.19 16.62
N ASN A 476 15.55 22.25 16.62
CA ASN A 476 15.70 23.34 15.67
C ASN A 476 16.96 24.16 15.97
N LYS A 477 17.28 24.33 17.26
CA LYS A 477 18.53 24.96 17.70
C LYS A 477 19.77 24.15 17.31
N ILE A 478 19.68 22.82 17.25
CA ILE A 478 20.77 21.97 16.73
C ILE A 478 21.01 22.27 15.25
N ASN A 479 19.95 22.33 14.44
CA ASN A 479 20.10 22.66 13.02
C ASN A 479 20.70 24.06 12.83
N LEU A 480 20.27 25.05 13.61
CA LEU A 480 20.86 26.39 13.58
C LEU A 480 22.34 26.42 13.99
N TYR A 481 22.74 25.58 14.94
CA TYR A 481 24.13 25.44 15.36
C TYR A 481 25.02 24.84 14.26
N LEU A 482 24.53 23.82 13.54
CA LEU A 482 25.32 23.12 12.52
C LEU A 482 25.56 23.95 11.24
N PHE A 483 24.67 24.90 10.94
CA PHE A 483 24.74 25.65 9.68
C PHE A 483 25.00 27.15 9.91
N GLU A 484 25.63 27.48 11.06
CA GLU A 484 26.13 28.78 11.58
C GLU A 484 25.24 30.03 11.39
N ALA A 485 25.13 30.84 12.44
CA ALA A 485 24.22 31.99 12.49
C ALA A 485 24.97 33.32 12.27
N GLY A 486 24.96 33.80 11.02
CA GLY A 486 25.06 35.20 10.61
C GLY A 486 23.80 35.59 9.79
N ASP A 487 23.49 36.87 9.64
CA ASP A 487 22.17 37.39 9.18
C ASP A 487 21.52 36.71 7.93
N ASN A 488 20.45 35.94 8.18
CA ASN A 488 19.11 35.91 7.56
C ASN A 488 18.82 35.58 6.07
N SER A 489 19.66 34.79 5.38
CA SER A 489 19.15 34.04 4.19
C SER A 489 19.90 32.74 3.88
N ARG A 490 21.25 32.76 3.95
CA ARG A 490 22.10 31.61 3.58
C ARG A 490 21.96 30.42 4.55
N THR A 491 21.94 30.66 5.86
CA THR A 491 21.70 29.62 6.87
C THR A 491 20.34 28.95 6.72
N GLU A 492 19.30 29.74 6.46
CA GLU A 492 17.94 29.23 6.24
C GLU A 492 17.88 28.38 4.97
N ARG A 493 18.52 28.84 3.89
CA ARG A 493 18.70 28.09 2.64
C ARG A 493 19.36 26.73 2.89
N ASN A 494 20.50 26.69 3.59
CA ASN A 494 21.23 25.45 3.91
C ASN A 494 20.37 24.46 4.70
N ILE A 495 19.71 24.93 5.76
CA ILE A 495 18.81 24.09 6.57
C ILE A 495 17.65 23.55 5.72
N ASN A 496 17.07 24.39 4.85
CA ASN A 496 15.95 24.00 4.00
C ASN A 496 16.36 22.98 2.93
N ILE A 497 17.55 23.13 2.33
CA ILE A 497 18.13 22.14 1.40
C ILE A 497 18.22 20.77 2.09
N VAL A 498 18.88 20.71 3.26
CA VAL A 498 19.09 19.43 3.96
C VAL A 498 17.76 18.83 4.43
N LYS A 499 16.83 19.66 4.93
CA LYS A 499 15.47 19.20 5.30
C LYS A 499 14.72 18.64 4.10
N LYS A 500 14.78 19.31 2.94
CA LYS A 500 14.09 18.88 1.71
C LYS A 500 14.67 17.58 1.19
N VAL A 501 16.00 17.47 1.08
CA VAL A 501 16.69 16.26 0.60
C VAL A 501 16.37 15.07 1.51
N PHE A 502 16.43 15.25 2.83
CA PHE A 502 16.13 14.18 3.79
C PHE A 502 14.69 14.19 4.31
N ASP A 503 13.75 14.74 3.55
CA ASP A 503 12.33 14.65 3.86
C ASP A 503 11.78 13.27 3.49
N PHE A 504 12.02 12.32 4.40
CA PHE A 504 11.53 10.96 4.23
C PHE A 504 10.00 10.83 4.31
N SER A 505 9.27 11.90 4.68
CA SER A 505 7.80 11.88 4.69
C SER A 505 7.23 11.74 3.27
N THR A 506 7.97 12.17 2.25
CA THR A 506 7.61 12.00 0.83
C THR A 506 7.53 10.54 0.39
N PHE A 507 8.10 9.61 1.16
CA PHE A 507 8.02 8.17 0.91
C PHE A 507 6.83 7.51 1.59
N LYS A 508 6.09 8.21 2.44
CA LYS A 508 4.91 7.65 3.11
C LYS A 508 3.92 7.14 2.08
N GLU A 509 3.42 5.95 2.36
CA GLU A 509 2.39 5.31 1.58
C GLU A 509 1.04 5.96 1.87
N LYS A 510 0.28 6.20 0.80
CA LYS A 510 -1.10 6.64 0.95
C LYS A 510 -1.90 5.46 1.49
N ILE A 511 -2.46 5.63 2.69
CA ILE A 511 -3.37 4.64 3.26
C ILE A 511 -4.74 4.83 2.61
N PRO A 512 -5.31 3.81 1.92
CA PRO A 512 -6.64 3.92 1.38
C PRO A 512 -7.67 4.14 2.50
N ASN A 513 -8.46 5.21 2.38
CA ASN A 513 -9.62 5.40 3.24
C ASN A 513 -10.67 4.37 2.83
N ILE A 514 -11.01 3.50 3.76
CA ILE A 514 -12.09 2.51 3.59
C ILE A 514 -13.33 2.89 4.36
N ILE A 515 -13.27 3.97 5.13
CA ILE A 515 -14.41 4.62 5.75
C ILE A 515 -14.41 6.05 5.25
N ASN A 516 -15.55 6.52 4.75
CA ASN A 516 -15.73 7.88 4.26
C ASN A 516 -17.03 8.46 4.81
N TYR A 517 -17.05 9.76 5.05
CA TYR A 517 -18.25 10.49 5.40
C TYR A 517 -18.40 11.69 4.48
N LYS A 518 -19.56 11.82 3.82
CA LYS A 518 -19.86 12.96 2.95
C LYS A 518 -21.36 13.23 2.89
N ASP A 519 -21.75 14.48 3.04
CA ASP A 519 -23.12 14.98 2.86
C ASP A 519 -24.21 14.28 3.71
N GLY A 520 -23.82 13.67 4.84
CA GLY A 520 -24.71 12.89 5.71
C GLY A 520 -24.62 11.37 5.51
N VAL A 521 -23.89 10.91 4.48
CA VAL A 521 -23.74 9.49 4.17
C VAL A 521 -22.41 8.98 4.72
N LEU A 522 -22.48 7.92 5.53
CA LEU A 522 -21.32 7.18 6.02
C LEU A 522 -21.12 5.92 5.16
N GLN A 523 -19.98 5.83 4.50
CA GLN A 523 -19.62 4.74 3.60
C GLN A 523 -18.50 3.90 4.22
N PHE A 524 -18.68 2.59 4.26
CA PHE A 524 -17.66 1.60 4.61
C PHE A 524 -17.34 0.82 3.34
N LEU A 525 -16.27 1.17 2.64
CA LEU A 525 -15.90 0.59 1.33
C LEU A 525 -15.46 -0.86 1.42
N ASN A 526 -14.73 -1.26 2.48
CA ASN A 526 -14.37 -2.67 2.75
C ASN A 526 -15.60 -3.54 3.00
N LEU A 527 -16.65 -2.92 3.53
CA LEU A 527 -17.93 -3.55 3.81
C LEU A 527 -19.01 -3.13 2.81
N GLY A 528 -18.72 -2.39 1.73
CA GLY A 528 -19.68 -1.66 0.86
C GLY A 528 -21.06 -1.42 1.46
N ILE A 529 -21.04 -0.81 2.64
CA ILE A 529 -22.21 -0.33 3.35
C ILE A 529 -22.22 1.17 3.15
N GLU A 530 -23.37 1.69 2.78
CA GLU A 530 -23.63 3.12 2.77
C GLU A 530 -24.82 3.36 3.68
N ILE A 531 -24.66 4.27 4.63
CA ILE A 531 -25.68 4.62 5.61
C ILE A 531 -25.96 6.10 5.46
N ASP A 532 -27.14 6.44 4.96
CA ASP A 532 -27.62 7.82 5.05
C ASP A 532 -28.09 8.08 6.48
N LEU A 533 -27.31 8.88 7.22
CA LEU A 533 -27.61 9.18 8.62
C LEU A 533 -28.89 10.03 8.76
N LYS A 534 -29.27 10.79 7.72
CA LYS A 534 -30.52 11.59 7.74
C LYS A 534 -31.74 10.68 7.66
N ASP A 535 -31.69 9.63 6.85
CA ASP A 535 -32.78 8.64 6.73
C ASP A 535 -32.97 7.82 8.01
N LYS A 536 -31.95 7.77 8.87
CA LYS A 536 -31.96 7.09 10.18
C LYS A 536 -32.18 8.05 11.36
N ASP A 537 -32.74 9.24 11.12
CA ASP A 537 -33.03 10.27 12.13
C ASP A 537 -31.81 10.79 12.93
N ILE A 538 -30.58 10.61 12.43
CA ILE A 538 -29.38 11.24 12.98
C ILE A 538 -29.12 12.55 12.23
N ILE A 539 -29.31 13.67 12.92
CA ILE A 539 -28.88 14.98 12.45
C ILE A 539 -27.56 15.33 13.15
N LEU A 540 -26.47 15.33 12.38
CA LEU A 540 -25.17 15.78 12.89
C LEU A 540 -25.22 17.29 13.10
N ASN A 541 -24.84 17.72 14.30
CA ASN A 541 -24.44 19.10 14.47
C ASN A 541 -23.02 19.29 13.93
N GLU A 542 -22.66 20.55 13.67
CA GLU A 542 -21.36 20.96 13.14
C GLU A 542 -20.15 20.36 13.91
N TRP A 543 -20.26 20.19 15.22
CA TRP A 543 -19.19 19.59 16.02
C TRP A 543 -19.10 18.07 15.86
N ASN A 544 -20.24 17.38 15.78
CA ASN A 544 -20.26 15.94 15.53
C ASN A 544 -19.62 15.61 14.20
N GLU A 545 -19.96 16.37 13.16
CA GLU A 545 -19.41 16.21 11.82
C GLU A 545 -17.89 16.46 11.80
N ARG A 546 -17.43 17.55 12.42
CA ARG A 546 -15.99 17.85 12.51
C ARG A 546 -15.17 16.78 13.22
N ILE A 547 -15.68 16.26 14.33
CA ILE A 547 -14.97 15.22 15.11
C ILE A 547 -15.02 13.88 14.36
N LEU A 548 -16.15 13.53 13.75
CA LEU A 548 -16.26 12.33 12.92
C LEU A 548 -15.28 12.38 11.74
N ASN A 549 -15.21 13.52 11.03
CA ASN A 549 -14.24 13.74 9.95
C ASN A 549 -12.79 13.63 10.45
N ALA A 550 -12.49 14.15 11.65
CA ALA A 550 -11.17 13.99 12.26
C ALA A 550 -10.81 12.51 12.50
N ILE A 551 -11.74 11.72 13.04
CA ILE A 551 -11.56 10.28 13.26
C ILE A 551 -11.34 9.55 11.94
N ILE A 552 -12.20 9.80 10.96
CA ILE A 552 -12.14 9.11 9.66
C ILE A 552 -10.90 9.52 8.85
N SER A 553 -10.40 10.74 9.05
CA SER A 553 -9.20 11.24 8.36
C SER A 553 -7.88 10.73 8.94
N LYS A 554 -7.92 10.09 10.11
CA LYS A 554 -6.73 9.55 10.78
C LYS A 554 -6.41 8.18 10.19
N GLU A 555 -5.22 8.02 9.62
CA GLU A 555 -4.78 6.79 8.94
C GLU A 555 -4.77 5.53 9.82
N ASP A 556 -4.61 5.64 11.14
CA ASP A 556 -4.65 4.50 12.07
C ASP A 556 -6.02 4.34 12.76
N TYR A 557 -6.97 5.24 12.46
CA TYR A 557 -8.26 5.38 13.14
C TYR A 557 -8.18 5.49 14.68
N GLU A 558 -7.01 5.88 15.21
CA GLU A 558 -6.76 6.12 16.63
C GLU A 558 -6.51 7.61 16.87
N VAL A 559 -7.49 8.32 17.42
CA VAL A 559 -7.42 9.76 17.61
C VAL A 559 -7.04 10.11 19.04
N SER A 560 -5.91 10.80 19.23
CA SER A 560 -5.55 11.40 20.52
C SER A 560 -6.10 12.82 20.70
N ASP A 561 -6.13 13.32 21.93
CA ASP A 561 -6.53 14.72 22.22
C ASP A 561 -5.62 15.72 21.48
N ALA A 562 -4.32 15.43 21.32
CA ALA A 562 -3.37 16.28 20.63
C ALA A 562 -3.64 16.36 19.12
N TYR A 563 -3.87 15.21 18.47
CA TYR A 563 -4.22 15.16 17.05
C TYR A 563 -5.54 15.88 16.77
N LEU A 564 -6.57 15.58 17.57
CA LEU A 564 -7.88 16.20 17.38
C LEU A 564 -7.81 17.73 17.50
N LYS A 565 -7.01 18.23 18.45
CA LYS A 565 -6.76 19.66 18.58
C LYS A 565 -6.15 20.25 17.31
N ASP A 566 -5.06 19.67 16.83
CA ASP A 566 -4.34 20.14 15.65
C ASP A 566 -5.23 20.11 14.39
N TYR A 567 -5.98 19.02 14.21
CA TYR A 567 -6.90 18.86 13.08
C TYR A 567 -8.01 19.92 13.08
N LEU A 568 -8.62 20.18 14.22
CA LEU A 568 -9.72 21.16 14.34
C LEU A 568 -9.23 22.60 14.18
N GLU A 569 -8.03 22.92 14.67
CA GLU A 569 -7.40 24.23 14.48
C GLU A 569 -7.05 24.46 13.01
N LYS A 570 -6.44 23.48 12.33
CA LYS A 570 -6.03 23.58 10.92
C LYS A 570 -7.21 23.62 9.93
N ASN A 571 -8.17 22.72 10.07
CA ASN A 571 -9.23 22.55 9.06
C ASN A 571 -10.45 23.44 9.29
N TYR A 572 -10.68 23.91 10.52
CA TYR A 572 -11.91 24.63 10.88
C TYR A 572 -11.68 25.90 11.70
N ASN A 573 -10.43 26.32 11.92
CA ASN A 573 -10.06 27.54 12.67
C ASN A 573 -10.75 27.64 14.06
N CYS A 574 -10.93 26.50 14.72
CA CYS A 574 -11.70 26.38 15.96
C CYS A 574 -10.80 26.51 17.21
N LYS A 575 -11.22 27.31 18.21
CA LYS A 575 -10.52 27.36 19.51
C LYS A 575 -10.80 26.08 20.33
N PHE A 576 -9.75 25.34 20.71
CA PHE A 576 -9.88 24.06 21.43
C PHE A 576 -10.65 24.12 22.78
N ASN A 577 -10.67 25.27 23.46
CA ASN A 577 -11.45 25.42 24.70
C ASN A 577 -12.97 25.23 24.48
N THR A 578 -13.46 25.43 23.26
CA THR A 578 -14.86 25.19 22.88
C THR A 578 -15.21 23.69 22.81
N TYR A 579 -14.23 22.84 22.46
CA TYR A 579 -14.39 21.39 22.33
C TYR A 579 -14.61 20.68 23.68
N LYS A 580 -13.97 21.13 24.77
CA LYS A 580 -14.16 20.53 26.11
C LYS A 580 -15.63 20.42 26.52
N ASN A 581 -16.44 21.40 26.14
CA ASN A 581 -17.88 21.43 26.45
C ASN A 581 -18.72 20.57 25.50
N LYS A 582 -18.21 20.24 24.31
CA LYS A 582 -18.90 19.46 23.27
C LYS A 582 -18.62 17.96 23.32
N LYS A 583 -17.65 17.53 24.12
CA LYS A 583 -17.27 16.12 24.31
C LYS A 583 -18.40 15.23 24.82
N VAL A 584 -19.29 15.79 25.65
CA VAL A 584 -20.49 15.07 26.16
C VAL A 584 -21.51 14.84 25.04
N ASP A 585 -21.71 15.85 24.18
CA ASP A 585 -22.63 15.76 23.05
C ASP A 585 -22.14 14.71 22.03
N PHE A 586 -20.84 14.69 21.76
CA PHE A 586 -20.25 13.71 20.85
C PHE A 586 -20.33 12.26 21.38
N LYS A 587 -20.18 12.05 22.70
CA LYS A 587 -20.39 10.72 23.29
C LYS A 587 -21.81 10.19 23.06
N LYS A 588 -22.83 11.05 23.20
CA LYS A 588 -24.23 10.66 22.92
C LYS A 588 -24.43 10.33 21.44
N PHE A 589 -23.78 11.09 20.56
CA PHE A 589 -23.77 10.83 19.12
C PHE A 589 -23.14 9.46 18.79
N ILE A 590 -21.98 9.12 19.36
CA ILE A 590 -21.35 7.81 19.14
C ILE A 590 -22.28 6.66 19.53
N ILE A 591 -22.95 6.75 20.68
CA ILE A 591 -23.88 5.70 21.13
C ILE A 591 -25.03 5.51 20.12
N ALA A 592 -25.60 6.61 19.62
CA ALA A 592 -26.65 6.55 18.60
C ALA A 592 -26.13 6.00 17.26
N LEU A 593 -24.95 6.45 16.83
CA LEU A 593 -24.29 6.03 15.60
C LEU A 593 -23.96 4.53 15.62
N ASN A 594 -23.32 4.05 16.70
CA ASN A 594 -23.00 2.64 16.89
C ASN A 594 -24.25 1.77 16.82
N LYS A 595 -25.36 2.21 17.43
CA LYS A 595 -26.63 1.48 17.37
C LYS A 595 -27.15 1.37 15.94
N ILE A 596 -27.17 2.47 15.18
CA ILE A 596 -27.67 2.47 13.80
C ILE A 596 -26.81 1.61 12.89
N ILE A 597 -25.48 1.67 13.04
CA ILE A 597 -24.57 0.83 12.25
C ILE A 597 -24.82 -0.66 12.56
N ILE A 598 -24.95 -1.03 13.84
CA ILE A 598 -25.27 -2.40 14.24
C ILE A 598 -26.62 -2.86 13.68
N ASP A 599 -27.64 -2.00 13.70
CA ASP A 599 -28.96 -2.34 13.17
C ASP A 599 -28.93 -2.49 11.63
N GLU A 600 -28.18 -1.64 10.91
CA GLU A 600 -27.95 -1.77 9.47
C GLU A 600 -27.20 -3.08 9.12
N LEU A 601 -26.17 -3.44 9.90
CA LEU A 601 -25.45 -4.70 9.75
C LEU A 601 -26.37 -5.91 9.92
N LYS A 602 -27.31 -5.86 10.87
CA LYS A 602 -28.33 -6.91 11.05
C LYS A 602 -29.28 -6.98 9.86
N GLU A 603 -29.76 -5.84 9.34
CA GLU A 603 -30.63 -5.80 8.15
C GLU A 603 -29.93 -6.43 6.93
N LYS A 604 -28.61 -6.26 6.84
CA LYS A 604 -27.77 -6.92 5.81
C LYS A 604 -27.36 -8.36 6.14
N ASN A 605 -27.92 -8.99 7.18
CA ASN A 605 -27.64 -10.36 7.62
C ASN A 605 -26.14 -10.64 7.90
N VAL A 606 -25.44 -9.68 8.49
CA VAL A 606 -24.06 -9.88 8.99
C VAL A 606 -24.08 -10.80 10.22
N ASN A 607 -23.04 -11.63 10.38
CA ASN A 607 -22.94 -12.59 11.51
C ASN A 607 -22.98 -11.87 12.86
N GLU A 608 -23.62 -12.48 13.87
CA GLU A 608 -23.72 -11.88 15.21
C GLU A 608 -22.36 -11.63 15.88
N ALA A 609 -21.35 -12.47 15.60
CA ALA A 609 -19.98 -12.29 16.12
C ALA A 609 -19.27 -11.02 15.60
N ASP A 610 -19.81 -10.46 14.52
CA ASP A 610 -19.27 -9.30 13.80
C ASP A 610 -20.03 -8.00 14.14
N LEU A 611 -21.07 -8.07 14.99
CA LEU A 611 -21.82 -6.90 15.46
C LEU A 611 -21.09 -6.18 16.60
N ARG A 612 -20.09 -5.37 16.25
CA ARG A 612 -19.26 -4.59 17.19
C ARG A 612 -19.59 -3.11 17.18
N GLU A 613 -19.21 -2.37 18.21
CA GLU A 613 -19.34 -0.91 18.21
C GLU A 613 -18.40 -0.29 17.18
N PHE A 614 -18.88 0.67 16.37
CA PHE A 614 -18.06 1.32 15.34
C PHE A 614 -16.95 2.19 15.94
N ILE A 615 -17.30 3.11 16.84
CA ILE A 615 -16.32 3.91 17.57
C ILE A 615 -16.34 3.49 19.03
N GLU A 616 -15.19 3.01 19.51
CA GLU A 616 -14.97 2.76 20.92
C GLU A 616 -14.94 4.08 21.70
N PRO A 617 -15.66 4.17 22.84
CA PRO A 617 -15.60 5.33 23.70
C PRO A 617 -14.23 5.41 24.41
N PRO A 618 -13.78 6.63 24.80
CA PRO A 618 -12.48 6.83 25.43
C PRO A 618 -12.28 5.96 26.69
N SER A 619 -11.11 5.32 26.80
CA SER A 619 -10.69 4.55 27.99
C SER A 619 -10.64 5.41 29.25
N ASN A 620 -10.45 4.85 30.46
CA ASN A 620 -10.37 5.62 31.72
C ASN A 620 -8.97 6.17 32.05
N GLU A 621 -7.98 6.02 31.16
CA GLU A 621 -6.58 6.38 31.42
C GLU A 621 -6.32 7.91 31.42
N ARG A 622 -5.16 8.37 31.88
CA ARG A 622 -4.81 9.81 31.98
C ARG A 622 -3.56 10.13 31.16
N GLY A 623 -3.59 11.14 30.29
CA GLY A 623 -2.42 11.60 29.50
C GLY A 623 -2.82 12.39 28.22
N LYS A 624 -1.91 13.20 27.66
CA LYS A 624 -2.15 13.98 26.42
C LYS A 624 -2.05 13.16 25.13
N GLU A 625 -1.23 12.11 25.13
CA GLU A 625 -1.11 11.16 24.01
C GLU A 625 -2.12 10.02 24.08
N LYS A 626 -3.04 10.07 25.05
CA LYS A 626 -4.05 9.05 25.22
C LYS A 626 -4.97 9.01 24.00
N ILE A 627 -5.20 7.79 23.50
CA ILE A 627 -6.22 7.51 22.49
C ILE A 627 -7.59 7.84 23.08
N LEU A 628 -8.27 8.77 22.41
CA LEU A 628 -9.54 9.31 22.81
C LEU A 628 -10.70 8.61 22.10
N TYR A 629 -10.57 8.41 20.80
CA TYR A 629 -11.51 7.66 19.99
C TYR A 629 -10.72 6.65 19.18
N LYS A 630 -11.27 5.46 19.07
CA LYS A 630 -10.72 4.38 18.27
C LYS A 630 -11.86 3.78 17.47
N VAL A 631 -11.69 3.63 16.17
CA VAL A 631 -12.63 2.80 15.40
C VAL A 631 -12.35 1.34 15.74
N ASP A 632 -13.37 0.49 15.85
CA ASP A 632 -13.13 -0.95 15.98
C ASP A 632 -12.57 -1.48 14.66
N ASN A 633 -11.50 -2.25 14.78
CA ASN A 633 -10.79 -2.90 13.70
C ASN A 633 -11.73 -3.58 12.69
N TYR A 634 -12.83 -4.19 13.10
CA TYR A 634 -13.82 -4.79 12.20
C TYR A 634 -14.31 -3.87 11.06
N TYR A 635 -14.34 -2.56 11.30
CA TYR A 635 -14.84 -1.60 10.32
C TYR A 635 -13.76 -1.12 9.35
N PHE A 636 -12.49 -1.43 9.59
CA PHE A 636 -11.37 -1.05 8.73
C PHE A 636 -10.34 -2.18 8.47
N ASP A 637 -10.62 -3.37 8.98
CA ASP A 637 -10.05 -4.64 8.58
C ASP A 637 -11.10 -5.38 7.73
#